data_AF-A0A544ZFT0-F1
#
_entry.id   AF-A0A544ZFT0-F1
#
_cell.length_a   1.000
_cell.length_b   1.000
_cell.length_c   1.000
_cell.angle_alpha   90.00
_cell.angle_beta   90.00
_cell.angle_gamma   90.00
#
_symmetry.space_group_name_H-M   'P 1'
#
loop_
_entity.id
_entity.type
_entity.pdbx_description
1 polymer ?
#
loop_
_entity_poly.entity_id
_entity_poly.type
_entity_poly.pdbx_seq_one_letter_code
_entity_poly.pdbx_strand_id
1 'polypeptide(L)'
;MTVVTSMCTLDIGGMTCASCVRRVEKALTRVDGVAAAEVNLATEVATVTYDPARVTVETLAESVVRAGYTAEVPTPKPEPEPGPEPEPEQDREVARLKRTWQVTLAAGLSMMVLMYLPLPIDAMDWLMPLLLVVATVAQFWAGRPFYRAAWAAARHGSVNMHTLVAMGTTVAYGYSAFVTLWPAAAERLGLPLHVYFEISVVVIALVLMGRWMEARAKKRTTSAIRELLGLRPKTARVLRGDTEVEVPVETVAVGDLVRVRPGEKIPVDGVVTAGVSTVDESMITGESMPVRRGEGDPLIGSTINRTGSVVMRATAVGQDTTLAQIVRLVERAQGSKAPLQRLADLVSGWFVPAVIGIAALTFAVWAVFGPDQGRLTLGIGTAIAVLIIACPCALGLATPTAIMVGTGKAAELGILISGGDALEQARRLTTVVLDKTGTITRGRPDVTRLVTVAGGDADELLTYAAAAETGSEHPLGEAIVTHAWDRELRLPEVERFEALPGHGVEARAGGRAVLIGNAALMRRHDVGVGELEQVAAEAAAEGATPVYVALDGRLAGLIGVADTIRPESREAVDRLRALGLEVWMLTGDNQATADVVARQVGIDHVIADIRPEDKAARVAALRESGAVVAMVGDGINDAPALATADLGVAIGTGTDVAIAASDITLVGGDLRGIVSAIDLSRRTVRTIKQGLAWAFAYNVLLIPVAAGVLYPFNGVLLDPSLAAAAMAMSSVSVVTNALRLRRFRPGSGVSRLADWGYLAGIACLAVTVGAGFTALSRTEAAQRGMNGVLAWVENTGMPMRPAMSVMMTAETEPVPAEDAGVRMDVQVPHDVAPGVPATVRVRLTDPSTGRPVDDVVRSHEAWMHFIATRADLGTFAHVHPEPTGRPGEFSVRLTFPTAGRYLVNAEFRRRGEMTDVLDHQEITIGRPDGFTSSEKTSPSPREQVVGGLRVTLTGEAEAGGRSDLTFRFADAATGRPVSGLRPYLAAAGHVVIMPLDGKGFAHEHAEAEDDQGRPVFALPGQTFGPELGLHARFPSPGLYRLWAQFRDAQGRVLTTTFTLKAR
;
A
#
# COMPACT_ATOMS: atom_id res chain seq x y z
N MET A 1 -16.59 -39.97 -23.02
CA MET A 1 -15.37 -40.43 -22.33
C MET A 1 -15.11 -39.42 -21.21
N THR A 2 -15.37 -39.81 -19.96
CA THR A 2 -15.10 -39.00 -18.78
C THR A 2 -13.58 -38.92 -18.60
N VAL A 3 -13.00 -37.72 -18.76
CA VAL A 3 -11.58 -37.50 -18.54
C VAL A 3 -11.33 -37.65 -17.03
N VAL A 4 -10.51 -38.61 -16.65
CA VAL A 4 -10.12 -38.80 -15.24
C VAL A 4 -9.13 -37.70 -14.89
N THR A 5 -9.58 -36.72 -14.10
CA THR A 5 -8.74 -35.62 -13.61
C THR A 5 -8.31 -35.89 -12.16
N SER A 6 -7.02 -35.72 -11.87
CA SER A 6 -6.44 -35.75 -10.53
C SER A 6 -6.01 -34.35 -10.08
N MET A 7 -5.84 -34.15 -8.78
CA MET A 7 -5.41 -32.88 -8.20
C MET A 7 -4.09 -33.08 -7.44
N CYS A 8 -3.14 -32.17 -7.62
CA CYS A 8 -1.92 -32.12 -6.81
C CYS A 8 -1.63 -30.69 -6.33
N THR A 9 -0.82 -30.59 -5.28
CA THR A 9 -0.26 -29.33 -4.78
C THR A 9 1.25 -29.28 -5.02
N LEU A 10 1.77 -28.08 -5.26
CA LEU A 10 3.20 -27.78 -5.39
C LEU A 10 3.55 -26.59 -4.52
N ASP A 11 4.60 -26.68 -3.71
CA ASP A 11 5.14 -25.56 -2.96
C ASP A 11 6.03 -24.72 -3.88
N ILE A 12 5.64 -23.47 -4.11
CA ILE A 12 6.25 -22.55 -5.07
C ILE A 12 7.02 -21.43 -4.38
N GLY A 13 8.34 -21.51 -4.37
CA GLY A 13 9.18 -20.47 -3.76
C GLY A 13 9.53 -19.31 -4.70
N GLY A 14 9.67 -18.12 -4.11
CA GLY A 14 10.16 -16.91 -4.81
C GLY A 14 9.07 -16.04 -5.43
N MET A 15 7.79 -16.33 -5.18
CA MET A 15 6.69 -15.47 -5.59
C MET A 15 6.59 -14.26 -4.67
N THR A 16 6.52 -13.05 -5.25
CA THR A 16 6.56 -11.81 -4.46
C THR A 16 5.45 -10.83 -4.77
N CYS A 17 4.65 -11.09 -5.80
CA CYS A 17 3.54 -10.24 -6.20
C CYS A 17 2.54 -11.01 -7.08
N ALA A 18 1.36 -10.44 -7.30
CA ALA A 18 0.31 -11.03 -8.12
C ALA A 18 0.72 -11.30 -9.59
N SER A 19 1.69 -10.56 -10.12
CA SER A 19 2.26 -10.85 -11.45
C SER A 19 3.08 -12.14 -11.49
N CYS A 20 3.71 -12.53 -10.36
CA CYS A 20 4.38 -13.83 -10.25
C CYS A 20 3.36 -14.97 -10.32
N VAL A 21 2.25 -14.81 -9.60
CA VAL A 21 1.18 -15.81 -9.54
C VAL A 21 0.60 -16.11 -10.92
N ARG A 22 0.20 -15.06 -11.67
CA ARG A 22 -0.32 -15.21 -13.04
C ARG A 22 0.68 -15.90 -13.97
N ARG A 23 1.97 -15.70 -13.74
CA ARG A 23 3.01 -16.34 -14.55
C ARG A 23 3.12 -17.83 -14.25
N VAL A 24 3.12 -18.22 -12.98
CA VAL A 24 3.14 -19.62 -12.56
C VAL A 24 1.88 -20.33 -13.05
N GLU A 25 0.69 -19.73 -12.88
CA GLU A 25 -0.57 -20.25 -13.44
C GLU A 25 -0.46 -20.43 -14.94
N LYS A 26 -0.09 -19.38 -15.68
CA LYS A 26 0.02 -19.46 -17.14
C LYS A 26 1.06 -20.47 -17.61
N ALA A 27 2.13 -20.70 -16.84
CA ALA A 27 3.11 -21.73 -17.13
C ALA A 27 2.51 -23.14 -16.92
N LEU A 28 1.77 -23.35 -15.83
CA LEU A 28 1.09 -24.60 -15.52
C LEU A 28 -0.06 -24.90 -16.49
N THR A 29 -0.95 -23.94 -16.78
CA THR A 29 -2.09 -24.11 -17.70
C THR A 29 -1.66 -24.31 -19.16
N ARG A 30 -0.42 -23.95 -19.52
CA ARG A 30 0.15 -24.21 -20.85
C ARG A 30 0.67 -25.63 -21.02
N VAL A 31 0.81 -26.39 -19.94
CA VAL A 31 1.23 -27.78 -20.02
C VAL A 31 0.05 -28.62 -20.52
N ASP A 32 0.27 -29.35 -21.61
CA ASP A 32 -0.77 -30.19 -22.21
C ASP A 32 -1.17 -31.30 -21.23
N GLY A 33 -2.47 -31.46 -20.97
CA GLY A 33 -3.00 -32.32 -19.90
C GLY A 33 -3.39 -31.59 -18.60
N VAL A 34 -3.15 -30.28 -18.46
CA VAL A 34 -3.64 -29.49 -17.32
C VAL A 34 -5.01 -28.90 -17.63
N ALA A 35 -6.01 -29.22 -16.79
CA ALA A 35 -7.37 -28.68 -16.90
C ALA A 35 -7.50 -27.31 -16.22
N ALA A 36 -6.90 -27.16 -15.03
CA ALA A 36 -6.89 -25.93 -14.27
C ALA A 36 -5.62 -25.83 -13.41
N ALA A 37 -5.13 -24.61 -13.20
CA ALA A 37 -4.05 -24.34 -12.25
C ALA A 37 -4.34 -23.04 -11.52
N GLU A 38 -4.36 -23.10 -10.20
CA GLU A 38 -4.54 -21.95 -9.31
C GLU A 38 -3.32 -21.82 -8.42
N VAL A 39 -2.83 -20.59 -8.23
CA VAL A 39 -1.64 -20.37 -7.42
C VAL A 39 -1.96 -19.36 -6.33
N ASN A 40 -1.64 -19.70 -5.10
CA ASN A 40 -1.78 -18.82 -3.95
C ASN A 40 -0.45 -18.16 -3.58
N LEU A 41 -0.43 -16.82 -3.57
CA LEU A 41 0.71 -16.05 -3.10
C LEU A 41 0.87 -16.07 -1.58
N ALA A 42 -0.21 -16.26 -0.82
CA ALA A 42 -0.19 -16.18 0.64
C ALA A 42 0.40 -17.44 1.28
N THR A 43 0.06 -18.62 0.74
CA THR A 43 0.61 -19.91 1.18
C THR A 43 1.81 -20.35 0.35
N GLU A 44 2.12 -19.65 -0.74
CA GLU A 44 3.14 -20.07 -1.71
C GLU A 44 2.86 -21.48 -2.28
N VAL A 45 1.58 -21.85 -2.47
CA VAL A 45 1.17 -23.17 -2.99
C VAL A 45 0.45 -23.02 -4.33
N ALA A 46 0.75 -23.89 -5.29
CA ALA A 46 -0.01 -24.08 -6.52
C ALA A 46 -0.88 -25.34 -6.43
N THR A 47 -2.18 -25.23 -6.70
CA THR A 47 -3.10 -26.35 -6.84
C THR A 47 -3.39 -26.59 -8.32
N VAL A 48 -3.12 -27.79 -8.81
CA VAL A 48 -3.22 -28.14 -10.24
C VAL A 48 -4.17 -29.31 -10.42
N THR A 49 -5.16 -29.15 -11.29
CA THR A 49 -6.04 -30.20 -11.78
C THR A 49 -5.53 -30.67 -13.14
N TYR A 50 -5.13 -31.94 -13.25
CA TYR A 50 -4.46 -32.47 -14.43
C TYR A 50 -4.91 -33.89 -14.77
N ASP A 51 -4.71 -34.30 -16.02
CA ASP A 51 -4.88 -35.67 -16.49
C ASP A 51 -3.59 -36.46 -16.20
N PRO A 52 -3.59 -37.37 -15.21
CA PRO A 52 -2.40 -38.13 -14.82
C PRO A 52 -1.91 -39.08 -15.91
N ALA A 53 -2.73 -39.37 -16.93
CA ALA A 53 -2.30 -40.16 -18.10
C ALA A 53 -1.47 -39.33 -19.10
N ARG A 54 -1.48 -37.99 -18.99
CA ARG A 54 -0.81 -37.07 -19.94
C ARG A 54 0.36 -36.30 -19.35
N VAL A 55 0.32 -35.96 -18.07
CA VAL A 55 1.36 -35.15 -17.42
C VAL A 55 1.66 -35.65 -16.01
N THR A 56 2.94 -35.62 -15.63
CA THR A 56 3.39 -35.97 -14.27
C THR A 56 3.62 -34.72 -13.41
N VAL A 57 3.59 -34.91 -12.09
CA VAL A 57 3.79 -33.81 -11.11
C VAL A 57 5.18 -33.17 -11.27
N GLU A 58 6.20 -33.95 -11.62
CA GLU A 58 7.56 -33.45 -11.88
C GLU A 58 7.59 -32.53 -13.10
N THR A 59 6.84 -32.88 -14.15
CA THR A 59 6.72 -32.05 -15.37
C THR A 59 6.05 -30.72 -15.06
N LEU A 60 5.07 -30.71 -14.15
CA LEU A 60 4.44 -29.49 -13.65
C LEU A 60 5.44 -28.63 -12.85
N ALA A 61 6.21 -29.24 -11.95
CA ALA A 61 7.25 -28.55 -11.18
C ALA A 61 8.32 -27.92 -12.09
N GLU A 62 8.79 -28.65 -13.12
CA GLU A 62 9.73 -28.12 -14.10
C GLU A 62 9.18 -26.92 -14.90
N SER A 63 7.88 -26.92 -15.21
CA SER A 63 7.24 -25.78 -15.89
C SER A 63 7.32 -24.52 -15.02
N VAL A 64 7.13 -24.67 -13.72
CA VAL A 64 7.27 -23.56 -12.75
C VAL A 64 8.73 -23.11 -12.61
N VAL A 65 9.68 -24.05 -12.62
CA VAL A 65 11.12 -23.73 -12.64
C VAL A 65 11.51 -22.95 -13.89
N ARG A 66 11.02 -23.36 -15.07
CA ARG A 66 11.21 -22.62 -16.33
C ARG A 66 10.58 -21.22 -16.30
N ALA A 67 9.51 -21.03 -15.53
CA ALA A 67 8.88 -19.73 -15.32
C ALA A 67 9.68 -18.82 -14.36
N GLY A 68 10.74 -19.33 -13.72
CA GLY A 68 11.67 -18.59 -12.89
C GLY A 68 11.43 -18.68 -11.38
N TYR A 69 10.73 -19.72 -10.91
CA TYR A 69 10.40 -19.97 -9.50
C TYR A 69 10.96 -21.31 -9.04
N THR A 70 10.93 -21.61 -7.73
CA THR A 70 11.17 -22.98 -7.26
C THR A 70 9.84 -23.71 -7.14
N ALA A 71 9.82 -25.02 -7.32
CA ALA A 71 8.62 -25.85 -7.16
C ALA A 71 9.00 -27.19 -6.54
N GLU A 72 8.40 -27.52 -5.40
CA GLU A 72 8.60 -28.79 -4.69
C GLU A 72 7.26 -29.50 -4.48
N VAL A 73 7.28 -30.83 -4.46
CA VAL A 73 6.09 -31.64 -4.15
C VAL A 73 6.00 -31.77 -2.63
N PRO A 74 4.89 -31.40 -1.98
CA PRO A 74 4.76 -31.49 -0.54
C PRO A 74 4.88 -32.94 -0.08
N THR A 75 5.97 -33.29 0.60
CA THR A 75 6.05 -34.53 1.38
C THR A 75 5.41 -34.31 2.74
N PRO A 76 4.56 -35.21 3.26
CA PRO A 76 4.04 -35.10 4.62
C PRO A 76 5.23 -35.11 5.60
N LYS A 77 5.56 -33.93 6.16
CA LYS A 77 6.58 -33.83 7.19
C LYS A 77 6.05 -34.50 8.46
N PRO A 78 6.76 -35.46 9.07
CA PRO A 78 6.51 -35.79 10.46
C PRO A 78 6.73 -34.51 11.29
N GLU A 79 5.81 -34.23 12.21
CA GLU A 79 5.95 -33.09 13.12
C GLU A 79 7.29 -33.17 13.87
N PRO A 80 7.97 -32.04 14.13
CA PRO A 80 9.26 -32.06 14.80
C PRO A 80 9.09 -32.53 16.25
N GLU A 81 10.01 -33.39 16.70
CA GLU A 81 10.18 -33.74 18.12
C GLU A 81 10.33 -32.49 19.00
N PRO A 82 9.96 -32.56 20.30
CA PRO A 82 9.96 -31.42 21.21
C PRO A 82 11.40 -31.00 21.59
N GLY A 83 12.03 -30.21 20.72
CA GLY A 83 13.15 -29.33 21.01
C GLY A 83 12.71 -27.85 20.97
N PRO A 84 13.59 -26.89 21.30
CA PRO A 84 13.27 -25.48 21.11
C PRO A 84 13.00 -25.25 19.61
N GLU A 85 11.74 -24.98 19.26
CA GLU A 85 11.29 -24.81 17.89
C GLU A 85 12.20 -23.81 17.16
N PRO A 86 12.73 -24.13 15.96
CA PRO A 86 13.32 -23.10 15.12
C PRO A 86 12.23 -22.07 14.83
N GLU A 87 12.50 -20.79 15.13
CA GLU A 87 11.60 -19.68 14.75
C GLU A 87 11.13 -19.89 13.29
N PRO A 88 9.80 -19.88 13.03
CA PRO A 88 9.27 -20.23 11.72
C PRO A 88 9.91 -19.34 10.65
N GLU A 89 10.20 -19.87 9.47
CA GLU A 89 10.93 -19.19 8.39
C GLU A 89 10.35 -17.80 8.03
N GLN A 90 9.03 -17.65 8.18
CA GLN A 90 8.29 -16.37 8.08
C GLN A 90 8.73 -15.30 9.09
N ASP A 91 9.14 -15.67 10.31
CA ASP A 91 9.58 -14.73 11.35
C ASP A 91 10.93 -14.11 11.01
N ARG A 92 11.83 -14.92 10.44
CA ARG A 92 13.11 -14.45 9.90
C ARG A 92 12.89 -13.52 8.71
N GLU A 93 11.94 -13.81 7.83
CA GLU A 93 11.63 -12.93 6.70
C GLU A 93 11.08 -11.58 7.16
N VAL A 94 10.08 -11.57 8.06
CA VAL A 94 9.51 -10.32 8.60
C VAL A 94 10.57 -9.52 9.35
N ALA A 95 11.43 -10.17 10.14
CA ALA A 95 12.53 -9.51 10.85
C ALA A 95 13.58 -8.94 9.88
N ARG A 96 13.92 -9.69 8.82
CA ARG A 96 14.84 -9.24 7.77
C ARG A 96 14.29 -8.03 7.05
N LEU A 97 13.04 -8.08 6.56
CA LEU A 97 12.37 -6.95 5.92
C LEU A 97 12.35 -5.75 6.85
N LYS A 98 12.02 -5.94 8.14
CA LYS A 98 12.04 -4.90 9.17
C LYS A 98 13.40 -4.20 9.23
N ARG A 99 14.47 -4.97 9.39
CA ARG A 99 15.83 -4.44 9.50
C ARG A 99 16.26 -3.75 8.22
N THR A 100 15.99 -4.36 7.06
CA THR A 100 16.38 -3.80 5.76
C THR A 100 15.69 -2.46 5.50
N TRP A 101 14.38 -2.33 5.70
CA TRP A 101 13.71 -1.05 5.45
C TRP A 101 14.14 0.02 6.46
N GLN A 102 14.36 -0.33 7.73
CA GLN A 102 14.80 0.62 8.76
C GLN A 102 16.21 1.16 8.48
N VAL A 103 17.15 0.28 8.14
CA VAL A 103 18.53 0.68 7.80
C VAL A 103 18.53 1.53 6.53
N THR A 104 17.77 1.12 5.50
CA THR A 104 17.70 1.86 4.24
C THR A 104 17.02 3.22 4.44
N LEU A 105 15.95 3.30 5.24
CA LEU A 105 15.28 4.56 5.54
C LEU A 105 16.17 5.47 6.37
N ALA A 106 16.85 4.95 7.39
CA ALA A 106 17.80 5.72 8.19
C ALA A 106 18.94 6.26 7.32
N ALA A 107 19.50 5.45 6.42
CA ALA A 107 20.50 5.91 5.46
C ALA A 107 19.94 7.02 4.56
N GLY A 108 18.77 6.82 3.94
CA GLY A 108 18.14 7.82 3.06
C GLY A 108 17.79 9.13 3.78
N LEU A 109 17.25 9.06 5.00
CA LEU A 109 16.96 10.24 5.81
C LEU A 109 18.23 10.95 6.29
N SER A 110 19.28 10.22 6.67
CA SER A 110 20.58 10.80 7.01
C SER A 110 21.20 11.53 5.81
N MET A 111 21.11 10.94 4.61
CA MET A 111 21.51 11.60 3.37
C MET A 111 20.68 12.87 3.13
N MET A 112 19.37 12.81 3.30
CA MET A 112 18.50 13.97 3.17
C MET A 112 18.86 15.08 4.19
N VAL A 113 19.12 14.74 5.46
CA VAL A 113 19.58 15.74 6.44
C VAL A 113 20.91 16.35 6.01
N LEU A 114 21.85 15.53 5.59
CA LEU A 114 23.18 15.96 5.17
C LEU A 114 23.16 16.85 3.91
N MET A 115 22.23 16.61 2.99
CA MET A 115 22.13 17.32 1.72
C MET A 115 21.32 18.63 1.81
N TYR A 116 20.36 18.72 2.73
CA TYR A 116 19.45 19.87 2.85
C TYR A 116 19.75 20.77 4.05
N LEU A 117 20.50 20.31 5.06
CA LEU A 117 20.88 21.16 6.20
C LEU A 117 22.20 21.89 5.91
N PRO A 118 22.32 23.19 6.26
CA PRO A 118 23.54 23.96 6.03
C PRO A 118 24.61 23.55 7.06
N LEU A 119 25.33 22.48 6.74
CA LEU A 119 26.43 21.97 7.56
C LEU A 119 27.76 22.54 7.03
N PRO A 120 28.67 22.99 7.92
CA PRO A 120 29.99 23.52 7.52
C PRO A 120 30.94 22.36 7.16
N ILE A 121 30.58 21.61 6.13
CA ILE A 121 31.32 20.45 5.62
C ILE A 121 31.63 20.74 4.16
N ASP A 122 32.89 20.60 3.76
CA ASP A 122 33.27 20.63 2.34
C ASP A 122 32.62 19.45 1.62
N ALA A 123 31.48 19.75 1.01
CA ALA A 123 30.54 18.75 0.50
C ALA A 123 31.03 18.05 -0.78
N MET A 124 32.06 18.59 -1.45
CA MET A 124 32.54 18.07 -2.73
C MET A 124 33.67 17.05 -2.63
N ASP A 125 34.52 17.11 -1.60
CA ASP A 125 35.74 16.28 -1.55
C ASP A 125 35.49 14.81 -1.18
N TRP A 126 34.92 14.56 0.00
CA TRP A 126 34.69 13.20 0.49
C TRP A 126 33.22 12.86 0.63
N LEU A 127 32.37 13.87 0.78
CA LEU A 127 30.95 13.68 1.08
C LEU A 127 30.18 13.13 -0.12
N MET A 128 30.31 13.74 -1.30
CA MET A 128 29.71 13.26 -2.55
C MET A 128 30.12 11.80 -2.89
N PRO A 129 31.43 11.43 -2.86
CA PRO A 129 31.84 10.03 -3.00
C PRO A 129 31.27 9.10 -1.93
N LEU A 130 31.20 9.55 -0.67
CA LEU A 130 30.59 8.77 0.41
C LEU A 130 29.10 8.53 0.17
N LEU A 131 28.35 9.57 -0.23
CA LEU A 131 26.94 9.49 -0.59
C LEU A 131 26.73 8.49 -1.74
N LEU A 132 27.60 8.51 -2.76
CA LEU A 132 27.59 7.53 -3.85
C LEU A 132 27.79 6.11 -3.32
N VAL A 133 28.77 5.87 -2.44
CA VAL A 133 29.02 4.53 -1.87
C VAL A 133 27.82 4.04 -1.06
N VAL A 134 27.29 4.88 -0.16
CA VAL A 134 26.13 4.55 0.68
C VAL A 134 24.90 4.27 -0.20
N ALA A 135 24.65 5.13 -1.20
CA ALA A 135 23.57 4.95 -2.15
C ALA A 135 23.72 3.66 -2.95
N THR A 136 24.93 3.35 -3.42
CA THR A 136 25.22 2.13 -4.19
C THR A 136 24.92 0.89 -3.37
N VAL A 137 25.38 0.86 -2.11
CA VAL A 137 25.09 -0.26 -1.19
C VAL A 137 23.57 -0.39 -0.99
N ALA A 138 22.89 0.70 -0.64
CA ALA A 138 21.44 0.67 -0.45
C ALA A 138 20.68 0.23 -1.72
N GLN A 139 21.05 0.77 -2.88
CA GLN A 139 20.43 0.51 -4.18
C GLN A 139 20.48 -0.98 -4.53
N PHE A 140 21.65 -1.60 -4.44
CA PHE A 140 21.86 -2.96 -4.92
C PHE A 140 21.68 -4.02 -3.84
N TRP A 141 21.84 -3.69 -2.55
CA TRP A 141 21.54 -4.61 -1.45
C TRP A 141 20.04 -4.64 -1.12
N ALA A 142 19.46 -3.49 -0.79
CA ALA A 142 18.05 -3.40 -0.41
C ALA A 142 17.13 -3.49 -1.63
N GLY A 143 17.55 -2.93 -2.78
CA GLY A 143 16.78 -2.98 -4.03
C GLY A 143 16.89 -4.31 -4.81
N ARG A 144 17.79 -5.23 -4.44
CA ARG A 144 18.00 -6.53 -5.13
C ARG A 144 16.71 -7.28 -5.50
N PRO A 145 15.70 -7.39 -4.64
CA PRO A 145 14.46 -8.10 -4.98
C PRO A 145 13.71 -7.45 -6.14
N PHE A 146 13.72 -6.11 -6.20
CA PHE A 146 13.02 -5.35 -7.24
C PHE A 146 13.70 -5.49 -8.60
N TYR A 147 15.03 -5.41 -8.65
CA TYR A 147 15.80 -5.63 -9.88
C TYR A 147 15.62 -7.04 -10.44
N ARG A 148 15.67 -8.06 -9.57
CA ARG A 148 15.44 -9.45 -9.98
C ARG A 148 14.04 -9.64 -10.56
N ALA A 149 13.02 -9.12 -9.88
CA ALA A 149 11.64 -9.22 -10.35
C ALA A 149 11.38 -8.42 -11.63
N ALA A 150 11.97 -7.22 -11.77
CA ALA A 150 11.87 -6.40 -12.97
C ALA A 150 12.56 -7.06 -14.18
N TRP A 151 13.76 -7.62 -13.98
CA TRP A 151 14.49 -8.35 -15.02
C TRP A 151 13.74 -9.61 -15.45
N ALA A 152 13.18 -10.35 -14.50
CA ALA A 152 12.30 -11.47 -14.79
C ALA A 152 11.02 -11.00 -15.50
N ALA A 153 10.45 -9.84 -15.19
CA ALA A 153 9.29 -9.29 -15.91
C ALA A 153 9.64 -9.03 -17.39
N ALA A 154 10.75 -8.34 -17.62
CA ALA A 154 11.22 -7.91 -18.94
C ALA A 154 11.58 -9.09 -19.85
N ARG A 155 12.30 -10.10 -19.35
CA ARG A 155 12.68 -11.32 -20.13
C ARG A 155 11.47 -12.06 -20.73
N HIS A 156 10.29 -11.87 -20.17
CA HIS A 156 9.07 -12.52 -20.63
C HIS A 156 8.06 -11.52 -21.23
N GLY A 157 8.49 -10.33 -21.65
CA GLY A 157 7.66 -9.35 -22.36
C GLY A 157 6.55 -8.72 -21.51
N SER A 158 6.74 -8.65 -20.18
CA SER A 158 5.76 -8.11 -19.24
C SER A 158 6.36 -6.99 -18.39
N VAL A 159 5.53 -6.09 -17.89
CA VAL A 159 5.91 -5.05 -16.92
C VAL A 159 5.04 -5.15 -15.67
N ASN A 160 5.61 -4.80 -14.52
CA ASN A 160 4.91 -4.81 -13.25
C ASN A 160 5.37 -3.67 -12.34
N MET A 161 4.84 -3.62 -11.12
CA MET A 161 5.22 -2.61 -10.12
C MET A 161 6.74 -2.56 -9.87
N HIS A 162 7.41 -3.72 -9.86
CA HIS A 162 8.86 -3.78 -9.66
C HIS A 162 9.63 -3.13 -10.83
N THR A 163 9.10 -3.20 -12.05
CA THR A 163 9.67 -2.48 -13.21
C THR A 163 9.68 -0.98 -12.97
N LEU A 164 8.59 -0.41 -12.45
CA LEU A 164 8.49 1.03 -12.18
C LEU A 164 9.46 1.47 -11.08
N VAL A 165 9.51 0.73 -9.97
CA VAL A 165 10.45 1.00 -8.86
C VAL A 165 11.88 0.90 -9.37
N ALA A 166 12.26 -0.20 -10.01
CA ALA A 166 13.61 -0.41 -10.51
C ALA A 166 14.01 0.66 -11.52
N MET A 167 13.13 1.05 -12.43
CA MET A 167 13.42 2.09 -13.43
C MET A 167 13.57 3.46 -12.76
N GLY A 168 12.59 3.88 -11.94
CA GLY A 168 12.62 5.18 -11.28
C GLY A 168 13.84 5.37 -10.37
N THR A 169 14.16 4.36 -9.55
CA THR A 169 15.34 4.41 -8.66
C THR A 169 16.63 4.32 -9.45
N THR A 170 16.70 3.57 -10.55
CA THR A 170 17.90 3.51 -11.40
C THR A 170 18.15 4.82 -12.12
N VAL A 171 17.12 5.48 -12.64
CA VAL A 171 17.28 6.78 -13.31
C VAL A 171 17.77 7.83 -12.30
N ALA A 172 17.17 7.90 -11.11
CA ALA A 172 17.62 8.82 -10.05
C ALA A 172 19.07 8.54 -9.60
N TYR A 173 19.39 7.27 -9.31
CA TYR A 173 20.74 6.87 -8.92
C TYR A 173 21.77 7.09 -10.04
N GLY A 174 21.45 6.68 -11.27
CA GLY A 174 22.35 6.76 -12.42
C GLY A 174 22.66 8.20 -12.82
N TYR A 175 21.65 9.07 -12.78
CA TYR A 175 21.84 10.52 -12.94
C TYR A 175 22.80 11.07 -11.89
N SER A 176 22.54 10.76 -10.62
CA SER A 176 23.35 11.23 -9.50
C SER A 176 24.79 10.71 -9.58
N ALA A 177 24.97 9.43 -9.93
CA ALA A 177 26.29 8.83 -10.10
C ALA A 177 27.06 9.46 -11.27
N PHE A 178 26.39 9.79 -12.38
CA PHE A 178 27.01 10.47 -13.52
C PHE A 178 27.51 11.86 -13.13
N VAL A 179 26.68 12.65 -12.45
CA VAL A 179 27.04 13.98 -11.94
C VAL A 179 28.21 13.91 -10.95
N THR A 180 28.20 12.93 -10.03
CA THR A 180 29.27 12.76 -9.04
C THR A 180 30.61 12.31 -9.66
N LEU A 181 30.59 11.42 -10.65
CA LEU A 181 31.82 10.85 -11.23
C LEU A 181 32.40 11.72 -12.36
N TRP A 182 31.56 12.46 -13.09
CA TRP A 182 31.97 13.28 -14.24
C TRP A 182 31.33 14.69 -14.23
N PRO A 183 31.57 15.50 -13.19
CA PRO A 183 30.94 16.82 -13.05
C PRO A 183 31.24 17.76 -14.24
N ALA A 184 32.48 17.79 -14.74
CA ALA A 184 32.85 18.59 -15.90
C ALA A 184 32.16 18.14 -17.20
N ALA A 185 31.81 16.86 -17.33
CA ALA A 185 31.04 16.39 -18.47
C ALA A 185 29.56 16.77 -18.33
N ALA A 186 29.00 16.67 -17.12
CA ALA A 186 27.63 17.11 -16.84
C ALA A 186 27.44 18.61 -17.13
N GLU A 187 28.39 19.44 -16.71
CA GLU A 187 28.36 20.89 -16.95
C GLU A 187 28.45 21.24 -18.45
N ARG A 188 29.34 20.59 -19.20
CA ARG A 188 29.41 20.76 -20.68
C ARG A 188 28.10 20.37 -21.39
N LEU A 189 27.39 19.39 -20.84
CA LEU A 189 26.07 18.96 -21.35
C LEU A 189 24.92 19.85 -20.86
N GLY A 190 25.19 20.86 -20.01
CA GLY A 190 24.18 21.72 -19.40
C GLY A 190 23.27 20.98 -18.41
N LEU A 191 23.79 19.93 -17.77
CA LEU A 191 23.09 19.18 -16.72
C LEU A 191 23.38 19.80 -15.35
N PRO A 192 22.38 19.91 -14.46
CA PRO A 192 22.53 20.52 -13.16
C PRO A 192 23.29 19.56 -12.24
N LEU A 193 24.07 20.12 -11.34
CA LEU A 193 24.93 19.33 -10.46
C LEU A 193 24.21 18.81 -9.21
N HIS A 194 22.87 18.95 -9.17
CA HIS A 194 22.03 18.37 -8.14
C HIS A 194 22.08 16.84 -8.16
N VAL A 195 22.19 16.23 -6.99
CA VAL A 195 22.12 14.77 -6.85
C VAL A 195 20.82 14.36 -6.15
N TYR A 196 20.36 13.16 -6.48
CA TYR A 196 19.07 12.58 -6.09
C TYR A 196 19.23 11.19 -5.45
N PHE A 197 20.40 10.93 -4.84
CA PHE A 197 20.68 9.64 -4.21
C PHE A 197 19.69 9.32 -3.08
N GLU A 198 19.34 10.32 -2.28
CA GLU A 198 18.37 10.21 -1.18
C GLU A 198 17.00 9.78 -1.68
N ILE A 199 16.56 10.29 -2.83
CA ILE A 199 15.26 9.91 -3.42
C ILE A 199 15.26 8.42 -3.75
N SER A 200 16.32 7.94 -4.40
CA SER A 200 16.44 6.52 -4.77
C SER A 200 16.39 5.61 -3.54
N VAL A 201 17.17 5.94 -2.51
CA VAL A 201 17.28 5.16 -1.26
C VAL A 201 15.99 5.19 -0.46
N VAL A 202 15.37 6.37 -0.30
CA VAL A 202 14.10 6.53 0.43
C VAL A 202 12.97 5.78 -0.26
N VAL A 203 12.86 5.84 -1.59
CA VAL A 203 11.83 5.09 -2.33
C VAL A 203 11.98 3.58 -2.09
N ILE A 204 13.19 3.03 -2.20
CA ILE A 204 13.46 1.61 -1.89
C ILE A 204 13.03 1.28 -0.45
N ALA A 205 13.39 2.13 0.51
CA ALA A 205 13.06 1.92 1.92
C ALA A 205 11.54 1.90 2.17
N LEU A 206 10.80 2.85 1.58
CA LEU A 206 9.35 2.94 1.75
C LEU A 206 8.61 1.78 1.08
N VAL A 207 9.07 1.32 -0.09
CA VAL A 207 8.51 0.12 -0.74
C VAL A 207 8.77 -1.12 0.13
N LEU A 208 9.97 -1.26 0.70
CA LEU A 208 10.29 -2.35 1.63
C LEU A 208 9.48 -2.26 2.93
N MET A 209 9.21 -1.06 3.44
CA MET A 209 8.31 -0.85 4.58
C MET A 209 6.89 -1.32 4.23
N GLY A 210 6.39 -1.02 3.03
CA GLY A 210 5.13 -1.55 2.50
C GLY A 210 5.08 -3.08 2.53
N ARG A 211 6.12 -3.74 1.99
CA ARG A 211 6.24 -5.21 2.03
C ARG A 211 6.38 -5.77 3.44
N TRP A 212 7.05 -5.05 4.34
CA TRP A 212 7.12 -5.45 5.74
C TRP A 212 5.76 -5.37 6.43
N MET A 213 5.00 -4.29 6.19
CA MET A 213 3.63 -4.15 6.70
C MET A 213 2.74 -5.26 6.15
N GLU A 214 2.90 -5.61 4.88
CA GLU A 214 2.23 -6.77 4.25
C GLU A 214 2.54 -8.06 5.01
N ALA A 215 3.82 -8.42 5.12
CA ALA A 215 4.25 -9.65 5.75
C ALA A 215 3.83 -9.70 7.23
N ARG A 216 3.88 -8.55 7.92
CA ARG A 216 3.40 -8.42 9.30
C ARG A 216 1.88 -8.56 9.42
N ALA A 217 1.11 -8.00 8.48
CA ALA A 217 -0.34 -8.16 8.45
C ALA A 217 -0.71 -9.63 8.18
N LYS A 218 -0.03 -10.27 7.22
CA LYS A 218 -0.14 -11.72 6.96
C LYS A 218 0.12 -12.54 8.20
N LYS A 219 1.27 -12.35 8.86
CA LYS A 219 1.63 -13.05 10.10
C LYS A 219 0.57 -12.91 11.21
N ARG A 220 0.07 -11.69 11.44
CA ARG A 220 -0.91 -11.43 12.51
C ARG A 220 -2.28 -12.07 12.24
N THR A 221 -2.60 -12.41 11.00
CA THR A 221 -3.88 -13.03 10.68
C THR A 221 -3.77 -14.55 10.55
N THR A 222 -2.61 -15.08 10.17
CA THR A 222 -2.31 -16.52 10.31
C THR A 222 -2.31 -16.97 11.79
N SER A 223 -2.19 -16.05 12.76
CA SER A 223 -2.24 -16.40 14.18
C SER A 223 -3.60 -16.90 14.65
N ALA A 224 -4.72 -16.46 14.04
CA ALA A 224 -6.05 -16.95 14.41
C ALA A 224 -6.21 -18.44 14.04
N ILE A 225 -5.66 -18.84 12.88
CA ILE A 225 -5.59 -20.25 12.47
C ILE A 225 -4.64 -21.02 13.39
N ARG A 226 -3.48 -20.44 13.76
CA ARG A 226 -2.56 -21.08 14.72
C ARG A 226 -3.17 -21.23 16.12
N GLU A 227 -3.98 -20.29 16.57
CA GLU A 227 -4.74 -20.42 17.83
C GLU A 227 -5.72 -21.59 17.73
N LEU A 228 -6.44 -21.74 16.62
CA LEU A 228 -7.30 -22.91 16.36
C LEU A 228 -6.50 -24.23 16.33
N LEU A 229 -5.34 -24.27 15.66
CA LEU A 229 -4.45 -25.44 15.65
C LEU A 229 -3.89 -25.76 17.05
N GLY A 230 -3.60 -24.73 17.85
CA GLY A 230 -3.18 -24.86 19.24
C GLY A 230 -4.28 -25.40 20.17
N LEU A 231 -5.54 -25.47 19.70
CA LEU A 231 -6.61 -26.13 20.45
C LEU A 231 -6.49 -27.65 20.43
N ARG A 232 -5.82 -28.23 19.42
CA ARG A 232 -5.72 -29.69 19.26
C ARG A 232 -4.98 -30.31 20.46
N PRO A 233 -5.61 -31.22 21.20
CA PRO A 233 -4.94 -31.93 22.29
C PRO A 233 -3.88 -32.89 21.73
N LYS A 234 -2.77 -33.04 22.46
CA LYS A 234 -1.62 -33.87 22.03
C LYS A 234 -1.79 -35.35 22.38
N THR A 235 -2.59 -35.65 23.40
CA THR A 235 -2.83 -37.01 23.89
C THR A 235 -4.31 -37.30 23.96
N ALA A 236 -4.65 -38.58 23.88
CA ALA A 236 -5.99 -39.11 24.03
C ALA A 236 -5.94 -40.32 24.96
N ARG A 237 -7.03 -40.58 25.69
CA ARG A 237 -7.11 -41.70 26.63
C ARG A 237 -8.00 -42.80 26.08
N VAL A 238 -7.38 -43.78 25.44
CA VAL A 238 -8.08 -44.89 24.77
C VAL A 238 -8.31 -46.03 25.78
N LEU A 239 -9.52 -46.57 25.79
CA LEU A 239 -9.91 -47.78 26.52
C LEU A 239 -9.57 -49.00 25.66
N ARG A 240 -8.57 -49.78 26.09
CA ARG A 240 -8.19 -51.04 25.44
C ARG A 240 -8.51 -52.19 26.40
N GLY A 241 -9.66 -52.82 26.23
CA GLY A 241 -10.19 -53.77 27.22
C GLY A 241 -10.67 -53.02 28.47
N ASP A 242 -10.23 -53.44 29.65
CA ASP A 242 -10.61 -52.83 30.94
C ASP A 242 -9.64 -51.75 31.45
N THR A 243 -8.60 -51.41 30.67
CA THR A 243 -7.56 -50.45 31.06
C THR A 243 -7.55 -49.19 30.19
N GLU A 244 -7.38 -48.05 30.85
CA GLU A 244 -7.15 -46.75 30.22
C GLU A 244 -5.67 -46.60 29.85
N VAL A 245 -5.38 -46.35 28.57
CA VAL A 245 -4.03 -46.09 28.08
C VAL A 245 -4.00 -44.70 27.45
N GLU A 246 -3.09 -43.85 27.93
CA GLU A 246 -2.82 -42.56 27.30
C GLU A 246 -1.90 -42.75 26.10
N VAL A 247 -2.35 -42.29 24.94
CA VAL A 247 -1.64 -42.42 23.66
C VAL A 247 -1.56 -41.06 22.95
N PRO A 248 -0.57 -40.83 22.07
CA PRO A 248 -0.57 -39.67 21.19
C PRO A 248 -1.84 -39.63 20.33
N VAL A 249 -2.43 -38.45 20.13
CA VAL A 249 -3.72 -38.31 19.43
C VAL A 249 -3.65 -38.83 17.98
N GLU A 250 -2.47 -38.85 17.38
CA GLU A 250 -2.21 -39.34 16.02
C GLU A 250 -2.34 -40.87 15.90
N THR A 251 -2.27 -41.58 17.03
CA THR A 251 -2.37 -43.04 17.08
C THR A 251 -3.79 -43.54 17.37
N VAL A 252 -4.74 -42.62 17.61
CA VAL A 252 -6.16 -42.94 17.78
C VAL A 252 -6.74 -43.36 16.43
N ALA A 253 -7.41 -44.50 16.40
CA ALA A 253 -8.06 -45.01 15.21
C ALA A 253 -9.58 -44.80 15.28
N VAL A 254 -10.22 -44.73 14.10
CA VAL A 254 -11.69 -44.77 14.01
C VAL A 254 -12.20 -46.06 14.66
N GLY A 255 -13.19 -45.93 15.54
CA GLY A 255 -13.76 -47.03 16.32
C GLY A 255 -13.19 -47.19 17.74
N ASP A 256 -12.06 -46.55 18.07
CA ASP A 256 -11.50 -46.57 19.41
C ASP A 256 -12.47 -45.96 20.44
N LEU A 257 -12.55 -46.56 21.63
CA LEU A 257 -13.28 -46.00 22.75
C LEU A 257 -12.36 -45.07 23.55
N VAL A 258 -12.76 -43.83 23.73
CA VAL A 258 -11.96 -42.77 24.36
C VAL A 258 -12.70 -42.23 25.58
N ARG A 259 -12.04 -42.19 26.73
CA ARG A 259 -12.58 -41.56 27.95
C ARG A 259 -12.21 -40.08 27.95
N VAL A 260 -13.19 -39.21 28.12
CA VAL A 260 -13.01 -37.76 28.30
C VAL A 260 -13.54 -37.35 29.67
N ARG A 261 -12.67 -36.80 30.52
CA ARG A 261 -13.01 -36.38 31.90
C ARG A 261 -13.50 -34.93 31.95
N PRO A 262 -14.17 -34.51 33.04
CA PRO A 262 -14.51 -33.11 33.25
C PRO A 262 -13.26 -32.20 33.15
N GLY A 263 -13.36 -31.12 32.38
CA GLY A 263 -12.29 -30.17 32.12
C GLY A 263 -11.32 -30.56 30.98
N GLU A 264 -11.38 -31.79 30.48
CA GLU A 264 -10.53 -32.23 29.36
C GLU A 264 -11.08 -31.76 28.02
N LYS A 265 -10.17 -31.59 27.05
CA LYS A 265 -10.55 -31.40 25.65
C LYS A 265 -10.90 -32.75 25.03
N ILE A 266 -11.94 -32.76 24.21
CA ILE A 266 -12.30 -33.92 23.42
C ILE A 266 -11.23 -34.12 22.34
N PRO A 267 -10.58 -35.30 22.23
CA PRO A 267 -9.37 -35.43 21.43
C PRO A 267 -9.58 -35.56 19.92
N VAL A 268 -10.65 -36.22 19.53
CA VAL A 268 -11.04 -36.48 18.14
C VAL A 268 -12.56 -36.39 18.03
N ASP A 269 -13.11 -36.43 16.82
CA ASP A 269 -14.57 -36.44 16.65
C ASP A 269 -15.11 -37.85 16.96
N GLY A 270 -16.30 -37.93 17.53
CA GLY A 270 -16.90 -39.20 17.89
C GLY A 270 -18.34 -39.12 18.39
N VAL A 271 -18.85 -40.24 18.88
CA VAL A 271 -20.21 -40.35 19.43
C VAL A 271 -20.14 -40.89 20.86
N VAL A 272 -20.91 -40.32 21.77
CA VAL A 272 -20.97 -40.79 23.17
C VAL A 272 -21.55 -42.21 23.21
N THR A 273 -20.81 -43.14 23.80
CA THR A 273 -21.27 -44.52 24.04
C THR A 273 -21.65 -44.77 25.50
N ALA A 274 -21.16 -43.95 26.43
CA ALA A 274 -21.55 -44.03 27.84
C ALA A 274 -21.36 -42.70 28.57
N GLY A 275 -22.30 -42.34 29.45
CA GLY A 275 -22.23 -41.15 30.31
C GLY A 275 -22.93 -39.91 29.75
N VAL A 276 -23.02 -38.87 30.58
CA VAL A 276 -23.67 -37.59 30.23
C VAL A 276 -22.80 -36.44 30.73
N SER A 277 -22.63 -35.41 29.91
CA SER A 277 -21.92 -34.19 30.30
C SER A 277 -22.46 -32.95 29.59
N THR A 278 -22.02 -31.77 29.98
CA THR A 278 -22.13 -30.56 29.16
C THR A 278 -20.80 -30.28 28.47
N VAL A 279 -20.86 -29.89 27.21
CA VAL A 279 -19.70 -29.62 26.37
C VAL A 279 -19.76 -28.17 25.92
N ASP A 280 -18.65 -27.47 26.09
CA ASP A 280 -18.46 -26.11 25.62
C ASP A 280 -17.87 -26.14 24.20
N GLU A 281 -18.73 -25.83 23.24
CA GLU A 281 -18.42 -25.79 21.82
C GLU A 281 -18.12 -24.37 21.31
N SER A 282 -18.11 -23.36 22.21
CA SER A 282 -18.05 -21.92 21.88
C SER A 282 -16.86 -21.53 21.00
N MET A 283 -15.74 -22.23 21.13
CA MET A 283 -14.51 -21.98 20.37
C MET A 283 -14.63 -22.36 18.89
N ILE A 284 -15.57 -23.23 18.54
CA ILE A 284 -15.76 -23.76 17.18
C ILE A 284 -17.09 -23.28 16.59
N THR A 285 -18.17 -23.35 17.37
CA THR A 285 -19.52 -22.97 16.92
C THR A 285 -19.83 -21.49 17.16
N GLY A 286 -19.10 -20.82 18.05
CA GLY A 286 -19.37 -19.44 18.47
C GLY A 286 -20.50 -19.30 19.49
N GLU A 287 -21.19 -20.39 19.83
CA GLU A 287 -22.31 -20.39 20.79
C GLU A 287 -21.79 -20.37 22.24
N SER A 288 -22.24 -19.39 23.03
CA SER A 288 -21.66 -19.13 24.36
C SER A 288 -22.15 -20.08 25.47
N MET A 289 -23.19 -20.87 25.23
CA MET A 289 -23.81 -21.75 26.22
C MET A 289 -23.37 -23.20 26.02
N PRO A 290 -22.87 -23.88 27.07
CA PRO A 290 -22.53 -25.29 26.99
C PRO A 290 -23.75 -26.16 26.64
N VAL A 291 -23.56 -27.10 25.73
CA VAL A 291 -24.61 -28.01 25.22
C VAL A 291 -24.57 -29.33 25.98
N ARG A 292 -25.72 -29.86 26.37
CA ARG A 292 -25.81 -31.18 27.02
C ARG A 292 -25.60 -32.29 25.97
N ARG A 293 -24.79 -33.30 26.30
CA ARG A 293 -24.47 -34.46 25.47
C ARG A 293 -24.64 -35.75 26.29
N GLY A 294 -25.43 -36.69 25.78
CA GLY A 294 -25.66 -38.03 26.34
C GLY A 294 -25.36 -39.14 25.33
N GLU A 295 -25.66 -40.39 25.71
CA GLU A 295 -25.43 -41.55 24.83
C GLU A 295 -26.10 -41.38 23.46
N GLY A 296 -25.36 -41.65 22.39
CA GLY A 296 -25.79 -41.44 21.01
C GLY A 296 -25.48 -40.04 20.44
N ASP A 297 -25.19 -39.05 21.28
CA ASP A 297 -24.89 -37.69 20.79
C ASP A 297 -23.48 -37.57 20.20
N PRO A 298 -23.30 -36.76 19.15
CA PRO A 298 -21.99 -36.46 18.57
C PRO A 298 -21.18 -35.51 19.46
N LEU A 299 -19.85 -35.70 19.44
CA LEU A 299 -18.85 -34.86 20.08
C LEU A 299 -17.84 -34.37 19.05
N ILE A 300 -17.57 -33.07 19.08
CA ILE A 300 -16.63 -32.41 18.18
C ILE A 300 -15.25 -32.33 18.84
N GLY A 301 -14.21 -32.74 18.13
CA GLY A 301 -12.82 -32.64 18.57
C GLY A 301 -12.40 -31.21 18.95
N SER A 302 -11.54 -31.11 19.95
CA SER A 302 -11.01 -29.87 20.55
C SER A 302 -12.02 -28.99 21.31
N THR A 303 -13.28 -29.41 21.43
CA THR A 303 -14.26 -28.81 22.36
C THR A 303 -13.97 -29.23 23.80
N ILE A 304 -14.51 -28.50 24.79
CA ILE A 304 -14.18 -28.69 26.20
C ILE A 304 -15.31 -29.40 26.93
N ASN A 305 -15.01 -30.57 27.48
CA ASN A 305 -15.93 -31.28 28.36
C ASN A 305 -15.99 -30.56 29.73
N ARG A 306 -17.18 -30.26 30.28
CA ARG A 306 -17.32 -29.42 31.49
C ARG A 306 -17.55 -30.21 32.77
N THR A 307 -18.71 -30.85 32.94
CA THR A 307 -19.17 -31.32 34.26
C THR A 307 -19.21 -32.84 34.45
N GLY A 308 -19.37 -33.64 33.39
CA GLY A 308 -19.47 -35.09 33.42
C GLY A 308 -18.31 -35.81 32.74
N SER A 309 -18.20 -37.13 32.96
CA SER A 309 -17.24 -37.99 32.26
C SER A 309 -17.98 -38.77 31.19
N VAL A 310 -17.46 -38.78 29.96
CA VAL A 310 -18.07 -39.48 28.82
C VAL A 310 -17.08 -40.47 28.23
N VAL A 311 -17.59 -41.62 27.80
CA VAL A 311 -16.87 -42.53 26.91
C VAL A 311 -17.43 -42.29 25.52
N MET A 312 -16.56 -42.03 24.56
CA MET A 312 -16.93 -41.79 23.17
C MET A 312 -16.27 -42.80 22.24
N ARG A 313 -16.93 -43.17 21.16
CA ARG A 313 -16.34 -43.92 20.06
C ARG A 313 -15.84 -42.93 19.00
N ALA A 314 -14.56 -42.99 18.65
CA ALA A 314 -13.98 -42.15 17.61
C ALA A 314 -14.64 -42.42 16.25
N THR A 315 -15.11 -41.38 15.55
CA THR A 315 -15.70 -41.48 14.21
C THR A 315 -14.81 -40.85 13.14
N ALA A 316 -14.07 -39.79 13.47
CA ALA A 316 -13.09 -39.17 12.56
C ALA A 316 -11.82 -38.76 13.32
N VAL A 317 -10.65 -38.99 12.72
CA VAL A 317 -9.33 -38.78 13.34
C VAL A 317 -8.39 -38.05 12.38
N GLY A 318 -7.33 -37.42 12.91
CA GLY A 318 -6.33 -36.74 12.10
C GLY A 318 -6.90 -35.66 11.19
N GLN A 319 -6.69 -35.82 9.88
CA GLN A 319 -7.10 -34.88 8.83
C GLN A 319 -8.62 -34.87 8.59
N ASP A 320 -9.34 -35.89 9.05
CA ASP A 320 -10.78 -36.03 8.83
C ASP A 320 -11.62 -35.40 9.95
N THR A 321 -10.97 -34.90 11.02
CA THR A 321 -11.66 -34.18 12.10
C THR A 321 -12.27 -32.86 11.63
N THR A 322 -13.35 -32.43 12.26
CA THR A 322 -14.04 -31.16 12.01
C THR A 322 -13.08 -29.98 12.08
N LEU A 323 -12.20 -29.94 13.10
CA LEU A 323 -11.19 -28.88 13.21
C LEU A 323 -10.18 -28.90 12.05
N ALA A 324 -9.72 -30.08 11.63
CA ALA A 324 -8.79 -30.20 10.50
C ALA A 324 -9.46 -29.78 9.18
N GLN A 325 -10.73 -30.11 8.98
CA GLN A 325 -11.51 -29.63 7.83
C GLN A 325 -11.71 -28.12 7.85
N ILE A 326 -12.01 -27.53 9.02
CA ILE A 326 -12.07 -26.07 9.21
C ILE A 326 -10.75 -25.42 8.78
N VAL A 327 -9.61 -25.91 9.28
CA VAL A 327 -8.28 -25.36 8.93
C VAL A 327 -8.04 -25.44 7.43
N ARG A 328 -8.29 -26.59 6.81
CA ARG A 328 -8.09 -26.82 5.38
C ARG A 328 -8.96 -25.88 4.53
N LEU A 329 -10.21 -25.67 4.93
CA LEU A 329 -11.15 -24.79 4.23
C LEU A 329 -10.72 -23.32 4.35
N VAL A 330 -10.27 -22.88 5.53
CA VAL A 330 -9.74 -21.53 5.74
C VAL A 330 -8.45 -21.30 4.95
N GLU A 331 -7.54 -22.28 4.91
CA GLU A 331 -6.32 -22.22 4.10
C GLU A 331 -6.63 -22.13 2.60
N ARG A 332 -7.59 -22.92 2.11
CA ARG A 332 -8.09 -22.85 0.74
C ARG A 332 -8.74 -21.50 0.42
N ALA A 333 -9.43 -20.91 1.39
CA ALA A 333 -10.04 -19.59 1.23
C ALA A 333 -9.01 -18.48 1.11
N GLN A 334 -7.96 -18.52 1.94
CA GLN A 334 -6.78 -17.66 1.81
C GLN A 334 -5.98 -17.95 0.52
N GLY A 335 -6.17 -19.15 -0.03
CA GLY A 335 -5.79 -19.69 -1.35
C GLY A 335 -6.30 -18.92 -2.55
N SER A 336 -7.61 -18.72 -2.55
CA SER A 336 -8.39 -18.37 -3.73
C SER A 336 -8.30 -16.89 -4.13
N LYS A 337 -8.37 -16.63 -5.45
CA LYS A 337 -8.30 -15.27 -6.01
C LYS A 337 -9.68 -14.67 -6.27
N ALA A 338 -10.06 -13.69 -5.46
CA ALA A 338 -11.28 -12.91 -5.65
C ALA A 338 -11.29 -12.13 -7.00
N PRO A 339 -12.46 -11.95 -7.65
CA PRO A 339 -12.57 -11.19 -8.90
C PRO A 339 -12.03 -9.74 -8.84
N LEU A 340 -12.18 -9.03 -7.71
CA LEU A 340 -11.61 -7.69 -7.52
C LEU A 340 -10.07 -7.71 -7.52
N GLN A 341 -9.43 -8.82 -7.13
CA GLN A 341 -7.99 -8.97 -7.27
C GLN A 341 -7.59 -9.03 -8.76
N ARG A 342 -8.40 -9.70 -9.59
CA ARG A 342 -8.21 -9.74 -11.05
C ARG A 342 -8.34 -8.33 -11.66
N LEU A 343 -9.25 -7.51 -11.15
CA LEU A 343 -9.39 -6.10 -11.56
C LEU A 343 -8.12 -5.29 -11.24
N ALA A 344 -7.61 -5.37 -10.01
CA ALA A 344 -6.36 -4.71 -9.63
C ALA A 344 -5.17 -5.14 -10.52
N ASP A 345 -5.14 -6.42 -10.87
CA ASP A 345 -4.16 -7.05 -11.74
C ASP A 345 -4.26 -6.58 -13.20
N LEU A 346 -5.47 -6.34 -13.70
CA LEU A 346 -5.75 -5.81 -15.04
C LEU A 346 -5.40 -4.33 -15.13
N VAL A 347 -5.82 -3.54 -14.13
CA VAL A 347 -5.48 -2.11 -14.05
C VAL A 347 -3.96 -1.93 -14.01
N SER A 348 -3.24 -2.70 -13.18
CA SER A 348 -1.77 -2.65 -13.12
C SER A 348 -1.10 -2.93 -14.48
N GLY A 349 -1.66 -3.87 -15.25
CA GLY A 349 -1.11 -4.28 -16.54
C GLY A 349 -1.16 -3.19 -17.61
N TRP A 350 -2.15 -2.30 -17.55
CA TRP A 350 -2.27 -1.16 -18.47
C TRP A 350 -1.69 0.14 -17.89
N PHE A 351 -1.82 0.32 -16.58
CA PHE A 351 -1.37 1.51 -15.87
C PHE A 351 0.15 1.70 -15.94
N VAL A 352 0.95 0.63 -15.76
CA VAL A 352 2.42 0.75 -15.80
C VAL A 352 2.91 1.20 -17.20
N PRO A 353 2.51 0.58 -18.33
CA PRO A 353 2.85 1.09 -19.65
C PRO A 353 2.38 2.53 -19.89
N ALA A 354 1.16 2.88 -19.46
CA ALA A 354 0.62 4.23 -19.61
C ALA A 354 1.48 5.26 -18.88
N VAL A 355 1.90 4.98 -17.64
CA VAL A 355 2.79 5.84 -16.84
C VAL A 355 4.15 6.01 -17.49
N ILE A 356 4.74 4.93 -18.03
CA ILE A 356 6.03 5.01 -18.75
C ILE A 356 5.86 5.91 -19.99
N GLY A 357 4.76 5.75 -20.72
CA GLY A 357 4.42 6.61 -21.85
C GLY A 357 4.24 8.08 -21.46
N ILE A 358 3.53 8.35 -20.35
CA ILE A 358 3.35 9.71 -19.81
C ILE A 358 4.69 10.30 -19.36
N ALA A 359 5.56 9.53 -18.70
CA ALA A 359 6.88 10.00 -18.28
C ALA A 359 7.77 10.33 -19.50
N ALA A 360 7.77 9.48 -20.52
CA ALA A 360 8.50 9.73 -21.77
C ALA A 360 7.95 10.96 -22.51
N LEU A 361 6.62 11.12 -22.58
CA LEU A 361 5.97 12.29 -23.16
C LEU A 361 6.30 13.56 -22.37
N THR A 362 6.25 13.49 -21.03
CA THR A 362 6.60 14.59 -20.13
C THR A 362 8.04 15.02 -20.38
N PHE A 363 8.98 14.07 -20.41
CA PHE A 363 10.37 14.34 -20.76
C PHE A 363 10.49 15.05 -22.12
N ALA A 364 9.83 14.52 -23.16
CA ALA A 364 9.89 15.08 -24.52
C ALA A 364 9.31 16.50 -24.59
N VAL A 365 8.16 16.75 -23.95
CA VAL A 365 7.52 18.06 -23.92
C VAL A 365 8.42 19.09 -23.24
N TRP A 366 8.98 18.77 -22.08
CA TRP A 366 9.87 19.70 -21.37
C TRP A 366 11.23 19.89 -22.06
N ALA A 367 11.76 18.84 -22.69
CA ALA A 367 12.99 18.94 -23.47
C ALA A 367 12.83 19.87 -24.70
N VAL A 368 11.64 19.89 -25.32
CA VAL A 368 11.37 20.69 -26.54
C VAL A 368 10.83 22.08 -26.22
N PHE A 369 9.88 22.19 -25.30
CA PHE A 369 9.11 23.41 -25.01
C PHE A 369 9.43 24.05 -23.65
N GLY A 370 10.33 23.47 -22.87
CA GLY A 370 10.73 24.03 -21.57
C GLY A 370 11.43 25.39 -21.70
N PRO A 371 11.58 26.15 -20.60
CA PRO A 371 12.35 27.39 -20.56
C PRO A 371 13.78 27.19 -21.10
N ASP A 372 14.32 28.14 -21.88
CA ASP A 372 15.63 28.02 -22.56
C ASP A 372 16.80 27.60 -21.66
N GLN A 373 16.71 27.94 -20.36
CA GLN A 373 17.66 27.51 -19.33
C GLN A 373 17.15 26.22 -18.68
N GLY A 374 17.90 25.11 -18.83
CA GLY A 374 17.61 23.86 -18.11
C GLY A 374 16.45 23.02 -18.66
N ARG A 375 16.13 23.07 -19.97
CA ARG A 375 15.07 22.23 -20.59
C ARG A 375 15.24 20.73 -20.28
N LEU A 376 16.47 20.24 -20.42
CA LEU A 376 16.80 18.83 -20.21
C LEU A 376 16.68 18.44 -18.73
N THR A 377 17.16 19.31 -17.84
CA THR A 377 16.99 19.23 -16.38
C THR A 377 15.54 19.03 -15.99
N LEU A 378 14.70 19.94 -16.48
CA LEU A 378 13.29 20.00 -16.13
C LEU A 378 12.56 18.76 -16.67
N GLY A 379 12.92 18.33 -17.89
CA GLY A 379 12.39 17.10 -18.47
C GLY A 379 12.79 15.84 -17.70
N ILE A 380 14.06 15.71 -17.29
CA ILE A 380 14.52 14.55 -16.50
C ILE A 380 13.84 14.56 -15.12
N GLY A 381 13.84 15.69 -14.42
CA GLY A 381 13.26 15.82 -13.08
C GLY A 381 11.76 15.53 -13.05
N THR A 382 10.99 16.09 -14.00
CA THR A 382 9.54 15.84 -14.09
C THR A 382 9.21 14.41 -14.52
N ALA A 383 9.98 13.82 -15.43
CA ALA A 383 9.81 12.42 -15.80
C ALA A 383 10.08 11.47 -14.62
N ILE A 384 11.16 11.70 -13.86
CA ILE A 384 11.45 10.96 -12.62
C ILE A 384 10.30 11.13 -11.62
N ALA A 385 9.82 12.37 -11.42
CA ALA A 385 8.70 12.65 -10.52
C ALA A 385 7.43 11.88 -10.93
N VAL A 386 7.11 11.81 -12.23
CA VAL A 386 5.98 11.02 -12.77
C VAL A 386 6.17 9.52 -12.49
N LEU A 387 7.37 8.98 -12.72
CA LEU A 387 7.64 7.55 -12.48
C LEU A 387 7.53 7.19 -11.00
N ILE A 388 8.04 8.05 -10.12
CA ILE A 388 8.00 7.84 -8.67
C ILE A 388 6.57 7.97 -8.17
N ILE A 389 5.87 9.07 -8.47
CA ILE A 389 4.53 9.31 -7.93
C ILE A 389 3.52 8.27 -8.41
N ALA A 390 3.75 7.65 -9.56
CA ALA A 390 2.84 6.67 -10.11
C ALA A 390 2.88 5.32 -9.38
N CYS A 391 3.85 5.02 -8.52
CA CYS A 391 3.97 3.70 -7.93
C CYS A 391 2.79 3.38 -6.98
N PRO A 392 1.91 2.40 -7.30
CA PRO A 392 0.72 2.11 -6.51
C PRO A 392 1.03 1.05 -5.45
N CYS A 393 1.92 1.37 -4.51
CA CYS A 393 2.41 0.42 -3.49
C CYS A 393 1.27 -0.23 -2.67
N ALA A 394 0.18 0.50 -2.46
CA ALA A 394 -0.96 0.05 -1.66
C ALA A 394 -1.90 -0.91 -2.43
N LEU A 395 -1.79 -0.97 -3.76
CA LEU A 395 -2.69 -1.74 -4.63
C LEU A 395 -2.58 -3.24 -4.38
N GLY A 396 -1.34 -3.75 -4.26
CA GLY A 396 -1.08 -5.16 -3.97
C GLY A 396 -1.54 -5.59 -2.57
N LEU A 397 -1.88 -4.64 -1.70
CA LEU A 397 -2.22 -4.86 -0.29
C LEU A 397 -3.71 -4.77 0.00
N ALA A 398 -4.43 -3.91 -0.72
CA ALA A 398 -5.83 -3.61 -0.43
C ALA A 398 -6.71 -4.86 -0.39
N THR A 399 -6.66 -5.65 -1.44
CA THR A 399 -7.51 -6.83 -1.59
C THR A 399 -7.10 -7.97 -0.66
N PRO A 400 -5.84 -8.44 -0.66
CA PRO A 400 -5.44 -9.59 0.16
C PRO A 400 -5.59 -9.31 1.65
N THR A 401 -5.26 -8.10 2.12
CA THR A 401 -5.35 -7.75 3.55
C THR A 401 -6.80 -7.73 4.02
N ALA A 402 -7.71 -7.16 3.22
CA ALA A 402 -9.12 -7.09 3.59
C ALA A 402 -9.78 -8.48 3.58
N ILE A 403 -9.51 -9.30 2.56
CA ILE A 403 -9.99 -10.69 2.50
C ILE A 403 -9.49 -11.47 3.72
N MET A 404 -8.20 -11.42 3.98
CA MET A 404 -7.57 -12.15 5.08
C MET A 404 -8.14 -11.75 6.45
N VAL A 405 -8.32 -10.44 6.71
CA VAL A 405 -8.95 -9.99 7.95
C VAL A 405 -10.44 -10.37 8.00
N GLY A 406 -11.14 -10.29 6.87
CA GLY A 406 -12.56 -10.66 6.75
C GLY A 406 -12.80 -12.14 7.02
N THR A 407 -12.06 -13.04 6.36
CA THR A 407 -12.19 -14.49 6.56
C THR A 407 -11.73 -14.93 7.94
N GLY A 408 -10.64 -14.34 8.47
CA GLY A 408 -10.23 -14.57 9.86
C GLY A 408 -11.32 -14.18 10.86
N LYS A 409 -12.00 -13.04 10.63
CA LYS A 409 -13.10 -12.61 11.48
C LYS A 409 -14.37 -13.47 11.29
N ALA A 410 -14.60 -14.01 10.10
CA ALA A 410 -15.69 -14.93 9.82
C ALA A 410 -15.50 -16.24 10.59
N ALA A 411 -14.29 -16.80 10.58
CA ALA A 411 -13.94 -18.01 11.30
C ALA A 411 -14.14 -17.87 12.82
N GLU A 412 -13.77 -16.72 13.41
CA GLU A 412 -14.06 -16.39 14.82
C GLU A 412 -15.57 -16.37 15.16
N LEU A 413 -16.44 -16.26 14.16
CA LEU A 413 -17.90 -16.25 14.30
C LEU A 413 -18.54 -17.59 13.89
N GLY A 414 -17.76 -18.65 13.68
CA GLY A 414 -18.27 -19.93 13.19
C GLY A 414 -18.74 -19.92 11.73
N ILE A 415 -18.29 -18.93 10.94
CA ILE A 415 -18.63 -18.76 9.53
C ILE A 415 -17.38 -19.08 8.69
N LEU A 416 -17.39 -20.23 8.04
CA LEU A 416 -16.32 -20.63 7.13
C LEU A 416 -16.68 -20.18 5.73
N ILE A 417 -15.73 -19.57 5.05
CA ILE A 417 -15.90 -19.12 3.67
C ILE A 417 -14.86 -19.85 2.85
N SER A 418 -15.26 -20.54 1.78
CA SER A 418 -14.38 -21.38 0.96
C SER A 418 -13.43 -20.57 0.08
N GLY A 419 -13.75 -19.30 -0.21
CA GLY A 419 -12.93 -18.43 -1.05
C GLY A 419 -13.31 -16.95 -1.13
N GLY A 420 -12.43 -16.17 -1.76
CA GLY A 420 -12.63 -14.74 -2.03
C GLY A 420 -13.79 -14.47 -3.00
N ASP A 421 -14.12 -15.43 -3.87
CA ASP A 421 -15.25 -15.37 -4.80
C ASP A 421 -16.57 -15.42 -4.03
N ALA A 422 -16.67 -16.31 -3.03
CA ALA A 422 -17.83 -16.41 -2.13
C ALA A 422 -18.08 -15.10 -1.37
N LEU A 423 -17.01 -14.45 -0.89
CA LEU A 423 -17.09 -13.11 -0.28
C LEU A 423 -17.65 -12.07 -1.25
N GLU A 424 -17.32 -12.13 -2.54
CA GLU A 424 -17.86 -11.18 -3.51
C GLU A 424 -19.29 -11.49 -3.94
N GLN A 425 -19.62 -12.77 -4.12
CA GLN A 425 -20.97 -13.20 -4.48
C GLN A 425 -21.95 -12.88 -3.36
N ALA A 426 -21.58 -13.13 -2.10
CA ALA A 426 -22.37 -12.75 -0.93
C ALA A 426 -22.73 -11.25 -0.90
N ARG A 427 -21.89 -10.36 -1.46
CA ARG A 427 -22.23 -8.95 -1.60
C ARG A 427 -23.27 -8.69 -2.69
N ARG A 428 -23.25 -9.46 -3.77
CA ARG A 428 -24.11 -9.28 -4.96
C ARG A 428 -25.49 -9.91 -4.80
N LEU A 429 -25.67 -10.77 -3.80
CA LEU A 429 -26.96 -11.41 -3.51
C LEU A 429 -28.12 -10.43 -3.54
N THR A 430 -29.17 -10.85 -4.24
CA THR A 430 -30.49 -10.23 -4.25
C THR A 430 -31.50 -11.13 -3.56
N THR A 431 -31.30 -12.44 -3.60
CA THR A 431 -32.28 -13.44 -3.20
C THR A 431 -31.62 -14.54 -2.36
N VAL A 432 -32.28 -14.96 -1.28
CA VAL A 432 -31.87 -16.08 -0.42
C VAL A 432 -32.99 -17.11 -0.42
N VAL A 433 -32.66 -18.33 -0.82
CA VAL A 433 -33.53 -19.49 -0.83
C VAL A 433 -33.15 -20.36 0.37
N LEU A 434 -34.09 -20.55 1.29
CA LEU A 434 -33.92 -21.35 2.49
C LEU A 434 -34.63 -22.70 2.29
N ASP A 435 -33.92 -23.80 2.51
CA ASP A 435 -34.60 -25.08 2.69
C ASP A 435 -35.43 -25.07 3.97
N LYS A 436 -36.53 -25.82 4.00
CA LYS A 436 -37.38 -25.89 5.20
C LYS A 436 -36.75 -26.77 6.28
N THR A 437 -36.51 -28.04 5.94
CA THR A 437 -36.20 -29.08 6.92
C THR A 437 -34.77 -28.92 7.40
N GLY A 438 -34.56 -28.82 8.72
CA GLY A 438 -33.23 -28.73 9.33
C GLY A 438 -32.50 -27.39 9.15
N THR A 439 -32.94 -26.58 8.18
CA THR A 439 -32.55 -25.18 8.00
C THR A 439 -33.49 -24.23 8.77
N ILE A 440 -34.73 -24.01 8.33
CA ILE A 440 -35.71 -23.15 9.04
C ILE A 440 -36.25 -23.83 10.31
N THR A 441 -36.40 -25.15 10.23
CA THR A 441 -36.85 -26.00 11.33
C THR A 441 -35.68 -26.73 11.97
N ARG A 442 -35.93 -27.42 13.09
CA ARG A 442 -34.90 -28.21 13.78
C ARG A 442 -34.49 -29.45 12.99
N GLY A 443 -35.29 -29.89 12.01
CA GLY A 443 -35.03 -31.08 11.21
C GLY A 443 -35.34 -32.39 11.94
N ARG A 444 -35.96 -32.29 13.11
CA ARG A 444 -36.44 -33.43 13.91
C ARG A 444 -37.85 -33.16 14.40
N PRO A 445 -38.79 -34.11 14.20
CA PRO A 445 -40.14 -33.98 14.71
C PRO A 445 -40.14 -33.89 16.24
N ASP A 446 -41.06 -33.08 16.78
CA ASP A 446 -41.29 -32.91 18.22
C ASP A 446 -42.81 -32.88 18.47
N VAL A 447 -43.22 -33.20 19.69
CA VAL A 447 -44.63 -33.13 20.08
C VAL A 447 -45.03 -31.66 20.23
N THR A 448 -45.93 -31.21 19.37
CA THR A 448 -46.42 -29.82 19.35
C THR A 448 -47.75 -29.66 20.07
N ARG A 449 -48.55 -30.73 20.08
CA ARG A 449 -49.89 -30.71 20.66
C ARG A 449 -50.17 -32.04 21.33
N LEU A 450 -50.76 -31.98 22.53
CA LEU A 450 -51.17 -33.17 23.26
C LEU A 450 -52.57 -32.91 23.82
N VAL A 451 -53.55 -33.68 23.33
CA VAL A 451 -54.97 -33.47 23.64
C VAL A 451 -55.56 -34.79 24.10
N THR A 452 -56.18 -34.80 25.28
CA THR A 452 -56.90 -35.95 25.81
C THR A 452 -58.41 -35.83 25.54
N VAL A 453 -59.11 -36.96 25.56
CA VAL A 453 -60.58 -36.96 25.68
C VAL A 453 -61.00 -36.39 27.04
N ALA A 454 -62.25 -35.93 27.18
CA ALA A 454 -62.71 -35.24 28.39
C ALA A 454 -62.48 -36.07 29.68
N GLY A 455 -61.67 -35.55 30.60
CA GLY A 455 -61.32 -36.20 31.88
C GLY A 455 -60.10 -37.13 31.84
N GLY A 456 -59.39 -37.24 30.70
CA GLY A 456 -58.16 -38.01 30.58
C GLY A 456 -56.90 -37.28 31.03
N ASP A 457 -55.92 -38.03 31.54
CA ASP A 457 -54.61 -37.52 31.95
C ASP A 457 -53.63 -37.49 30.77
N ALA A 458 -53.03 -36.31 30.55
CA ALA A 458 -52.06 -36.04 29.50
C ALA A 458 -50.76 -36.84 29.70
N ASP A 459 -50.32 -37.01 30.95
CA ASP A 459 -49.07 -37.71 31.25
C ASP A 459 -49.28 -39.22 31.12
N GLU A 460 -50.46 -39.73 31.46
CA GLU A 460 -50.85 -41.12 31.21
C GLU A 460 -50.90 -41.41 29.70
N LEU A 461 -51.53 -40.55 28.91
CA LEU A 461 -51.59 -40.66 27.44
C LEU A 461 -50.18 -40.75 26.84
N LEU A 462 -49.31 -39.81 27.21
CA LEU A 462 -47.93 -39.73 26.71
C LEU A 462 -47.09 -40.93 27.17
N THR A 463 -47.26 -41.38 28.41
CA THR A 463 -46.52 -42.53 28.97
C THR A 463 -46.80 -43.81 28.18
N TYR A 464 -48.08 -44.12 27.92
CA TYR A 464 -48.43 -45.33 27.18
C TYR A 464 -48.15 -45.19 25.68
N ALA A 465 -48.30 -44.00 25.09
CA ALA A 465 -47.92 -43.73 23.71
C ALA A 465 -46.41 -43.92 23.48
N ALA A 466 -45.59 -43.34 24.36
CA ALA A 466 -44.13 -43.48 24.31
C ALA A 466 -43.67 -44.93 24.57
N ALA A 467 -44.31 -45.64 25.51
CA ALA A 467 -44.02 -47.06 25.73
C ALA A 467 -44.30 -47.89 24.46
N ALA A 468 -45.44 -47.67 23.81
CA ALA A 468 -45.78 -48.34 22.55
C ALA A 468 -44.81 -48.01 21.41
N GLU A 469 -44.32 -46.78 21.33
CA GLU A 469 -43.38 -46.32 20.29
C GLU A 469 -41.91 -46.62 20.62
N THR A 470 -41.57 -47.14 21.81
CA THR A 470 -40.17 -47.47 22.17
C THR A 470 -39.57 -48.53 21.22
N GLY A 471 -40.40 -49.40 20.63
CA GLY A 471 -39.99 -50.39 19.63
C GLY A 471 -40.03 -49.91 18.18
N SER A 472 -40.38 -48.64 17.93
CA SER A 472 -40.62 -48.06 16.61
C SER A 472 -39.40 -47.28 16.12
N GLU A 473 -38.93 -47.59 14.91
CA GLU A 473 -37.88 -46.82 14.22
C GLU A 473 -38.44 -45.61 13.45
N HIS A 474 -39.75 -45.32 13.59
CA HIS A 474 -40.38 -44.23 12.87
C HIS A 474 -40.05 -42.88 13.53
N PRO A 475 -39.68 -41.82 12.78
CA PRO A 475 -39.32 -40.52 13.35
C PRO A 475 -40.41 -39.90 14.25
N LEU A 476 -41.69 -40.16 13.94
CA LEU A 476 -42.82 -39.73 14.78
C LEU A 476 -42.86 -40.45 16.14
N GLY A 477 -42.49 -41.73 16.18
CA GLY A 477 -42.42 -42.51 17.41
C GLY A 477 -41.26 -42.05 18.30
N GLU A 478 -40.09 -41.83 17.70
CA GLU A 478 -38.93 -41.27 18.36
C GLU A 478 -39.23 -39.90 19.01
N ALA A 479 -39.98 -39.04 18.31
CA ALA A 479 -40.41 -37.74 18.85
C ALA A 479 -41.27 -37.89 20.11
N ILE A 480 -42.20 -38.85 20.11
CA ILE A 480 -43.10 -39.11 21.25
C ILE A 480 -42.32 -39.68 22.44
N VAL A 481 -41.40 -40.63 22.18
CA VAL A 481 -40.52 -41.21 23.20
C VAL A 481 -39.60 -40.16 23.82
N THR A 482 -38.96 -39.35 22.99
CA THR A 482 -38.06 -38.27 23.43
C THR A 482 -38.82 -37.27 24.28
N HIS A 483 -40.02 -36.86 23.85
CA HIS A 483 -40.85 -35.92 24.60
C HIS A 483 -41.29 -36.47 25.96
N ALA A 484 -41.51 -37.78 26.07
CA ALA A 484 -41.81 -38.42 27.35
C ALA A 484 -40.59 -38.46 28.30
N TRP A 485 -39.39 -38.73 27.76
CA TRP A 485 -38.14 -38.68 28.53
C TRP A 485 -37.77 -37.28 28.99
N ASP A 486 -37.99 -36.25 28.16
CA ASP A 486 -37.78 -34.85 28.52
C ASP A 486 -38.70 -34.40 29.67
N ARG A 487 -39.86 -35.05 29.83
CA ARG A 487 -40.78 -34.87 30.97
C ARG A 487 -40.51 -35.82 32.14
N GLU A 488 -39.41 -36.58 32.10
CA GLU A 488 -38.97 -37.52 33.13
C GLU A 488 -40.02 -38.61 33.47
N LEU A 489 -40.84 -39.01 32.49
CA LEU A 489 -41.88 -40.03 32.67
C LEU A 489 -41.28 -41.44 32.68
N ARG A 490 -41.80 -42.30 33.57
CA ARG A 490 -41.41 -43.71 33.64
C ARG A 490 -42.26 -44.55 32.71
N LEU A 491 -41.64 -45.07 31.66
CA LEU A 491 -42.32 -45.91 30.66
C LEU A 491 -42.51 -47.34 31.19
N PRO A 492 -43.73 -47.92 31.10
CA PRO A 492 -43.97 -49.32 31.42
C PRO A 492 -43.30 -50.28 30.42
N GLU A 493 -43.03 -51.51 30.85
CA GLU A 493 -42.46 -52.56 29.99
C GLU A 493 -43.45 -52.97 28.89
N VAL A 494 -42.92 -53.14 27.68
CA VAL A 494 -43.67 -53.57 26.49
C VAL A 494 -43.68 -55.09 26.42
N GLU A 495 -44.86 -55.70 26.59
CA GLU A 495 -45.06 -57.15 26.53
C GLU A 495 -45.18 -57.65 25.09
N ARG A 496 -45.81 -56.85 24.21
CA ARG A 496 -46.04 -57.18 22.81
C ARG A 496 -46.01 -55.90 21.97
N PHE A 497 -45.40 -55.98 20.79
CA PHE A 497 -45.31 -54.87 19.84
C PHE A 497 -45.53 -55.41 18.42
N GLU A 498 -46.33 -54.70 17.62
CA GLU A 498 -46.60 -55.00 16.23
C GLU A 498 -46.74 -53.68 15.44
N ALA A 499 -45.82 -53.44 14.51
CA ALA A 499 -45.89 -52.28 13.61
C ALA A 499 -46.76 -52.63 12.39
N LEU A 500 -47.73 -51.77 12.08
CA LEU A 500 -48.62 -51.90 10.93
C LEU A 500 -48.32 -50.81 9.90
N PRO A 501 -47.63 -51.16 8.79
CA PRO A 501 -47.26 -50.20 7.75
C PRO A 501 -48.45 -49.39 7.25
N GLY A 502 -48.28 -48.07 7.20
CA GLY A 502 -49.31 -47.12 6.74
C GLY A 502 -50.48 -46.91 7.70
N HIS A 503 -50.47 -47.50 8.90
CA HIS A 503 -51.54 -47.40 9.88
C HIS A 503 -51.03 -46.89 11.24
N GLY A 504 -49.98 -47.49 11.78
CA GLY A 504 -49.41 -47.13 13.09
C GLY A 504 -48.84 -48.35 13.83
N VAL A 505 -48.90 -48.35 15.16
CA VAL A 505 -48.39 -49.40 16.03
C VAL A 505 -49.49 -49.93 16.94
N GLU A 506 -49.49 -51.25 17.14
CA GLU A 506 -50.26 -51.94 18.18
C GLU A 506 -49.29 -52.49 19.22
N ALA A 507 -49.52 -52.19 20.49
CA ALA A 507 -48.67 -52.66 21.57
C ALA A 507 -49.48 -53.08 22.79
N ARG A 508 -48.84 -53.84 23.66
CA ARG A 508 -49.33 -54.11 25.01
C ARG A 508 -48.25 -53.70 26.00
N ALA A 509 -48.53 -52.69 26.80
CA ALA A 509 -47.56 -52.10 27.73
C ALA A 509 -48.19 -51.97 29.12
N GLY A 510 -47.49 -52.47 30.16
CA GLY A 510 -48.01 -52.46 31.54
C GLY A 510 -49.39 -53.12 31.70
N GLY A 511 -49.65 -54.22 30.98
CA GLY A 511 -50.93 -54.93 30.99
C GLY A 511 -52.08 -54.32 30.15
N ARG A 512 -51.93 -53.11 29.60
CA ARG A 512 -52.95 -52.42 28.79
C ARG A 512 -52.71 -52.58 27.29
N ALA A 513 -53.78 -52.64 26.50
CA ALA A 513 -53.71 -52.61 25.04
C ALA A 513 -53.60 -51.16 24.55
N VAL A 514 -52.58 -50.86 23.75
CA VAL A 514 -52.30 -49.52 23.22
C VAL A 514 -52.33 -49.56 21.70
N LEU A 515 -53.13 -48.69 21.10
CA LEU A 515 -53.12 -48.44 19.65
C LEU A 515 -52.67 -47.01 19.42
N ILE A 516 -51.68 -46.82 18.55
CA ILE A 516 -51.18 -45.49 18.18
C ILE A 516 -51.07 -45.40 16.66
N GLY A 517 -51.74 -44.42 16.04
CA GLY A 517 -51.74 -44.34 14.58
C GLY A 517 -52.80 -43.42 13.99
N ASN A 518 -53.07 -43.60 12.71
CA ASN A 518 -54.02 -42.78 11.97
C ASN A 518 -55.49 -43.24 12.16
N ALA A 519 -56.44 -42.47 11.63
CA ALA A 519 -57.87 -42.79 11.71
C ALA A 519 -58.26 -44.12 11.03
N ALA A 520 -57.43 -44.67 10.12
CA ALA A 520 -57.68 -45.99 9.53
C ALA A 520 -57.36 -47.12 10.52
N LEU A 521 -56.28 -46.99 11.32
CA LEU A 521 -55.99 -47.92 12.41
C LEU A 521 -57.12 -47.93 13.44
N MET A 522 -57.60 -46.75 13.83
CA MET A 522 -58.69 -46.64 14.82
C MET A 522 -59.97 -47.32 14.34
N ARG A 523 -60.37 -47.08 13.08
CA ARG A 523 -61.54 -47.74 12.47
C ARG A 523 -61.38 -49.25 12.35
N ARG A 524 -60.16 -49.76 12.11
CA ARG A 524 -59.89 -51.20 12.04
C ARG A 524 -60.19 -51.92 13.36
N HIS A 525 -60.05 -51.22 14.49
CA HIS A 525 -60.33 -51.72 15.84
C HIS A 525 -61.65 -51.23 16.42
N ASP A 526 -62.55 -50.72 15.58
CA ASP A 526 -63.87 -50.19 15.99
C ASP A 526 -63.80 -49.05 17.03
N VAL A 527 -62.70 -48.29 17.01
CA VAL A 527 -62.50 -47.11 17.87
C VAL A 527 -63.01 -45.86 17.14
N GLY A 528 -64.06 -45.24 17.67
CA GLY A 528 -64.61 -43.99 17.15
C GLY A 528 -63.69 -42.78 17.40
N VAL A 529 -63.39 -42.00 16.35
CA VAL A 529 -62.51 -40.81 16.41
C VAL A 529 -63.24 -39.46 16.44
N GLY A 530 -64.58 -39.46 16.37
CA GLY A 530 -65.39 -38.26 16.15
C GLY A 530 -65.22 -37.13 17.19
N GLU A 531 -64.88 -37.46 18.44
CA GLU A 531 -64.65 -36.47 19.50
C GLU A 531 -63.41 -35.60 19.26
N LEU A 532 -62.38 -36.14 18.58
CA LEU A 532 -61.12 -35.46 18.31
C LEU A 532 -60.89 -35.20 16.81
N GLU A 533 -61.88 -35.46 15.96
CA GLU A 533 -61.76 -35.32 14.50
C GLU A 533 -61.53 -33.85 14.08
N GLN A 534 -62.24 -32.91 14.72
CA GLN A 534 -62.02 -31.48 14.49
C GLN A 534 -60.64 -31.03 14.97
N VAL A 535 -60.18 -31.52 16.14
CA VAL A 535 -58.86 -31.20 16.70
C VAL A 535 -57.74 -31.75 15.82
N ALA A 536 -57.91 -32.94 15.26
CA ALA A 536 -56.97 -33.52 14.32
C ALA A 536 -56.91 -32.73 13.02
N ALA A 537 -58.05 -32.23 12.52
CA ALA A 537 -58.11 -31.36 11.35
C ALA A 537 -57.42 -30.00 11.61
N GLU A 538 -57.59 -29.41 12.80
CA GLU A 538 -56.88 -28.19 13.21
C GLU A 538 -55.37 -28.43 13.30
N ALA A 539 -54.94 -29.50 13.96
CA ALA A 539 -53.52 -29.85 14.07
C ALA A 539 -52.89 -30.09 12.68
N ALA A 540 -53.62 -30.76 11.78
CA ALA A 540 -53.19 -30.93 10.39
C ALA A 540 -53.11 -29.60 9.62
N ALA A 541 -54.06 -28.69 9.83
CA ALA A 541 -54.05 -27.35 9.25
C ALA A 541 -52.91 -26.47 9.79
N GLU A 542 -52.41 -26.76 10.99
CA GLU A 542 -51.22 -26.15 11.60
C GLU A 542 -49.90 -26.79 11.11
N GLY A 543 -49.97 -27.81 10.24
CA GLY A 543 -48.81 -28.51 9.69
C GLY A 543 -48.30 -29.67 10.57
N ALA A 544 -49.02 -30.04 11.63
CA ALA A 544 -48.68 -31.21 12.44
C ALA A 544 -49.30 -32.49 11.88
N THR A 545 -48.65 -33.62 12.11
CA THR A 545 -49.23 -34.94 11.84
C THR A 545 -50.05 -35.39 13.06
N PRO A 546 -51.38 -35.50 12.94
CA PRO A 546 -52.23 -35.97 14.04
C PRO A 546 -52.11 -37.49 14.19
N VAL A 547 -51.70 -37.94 15.38
CA VAL A 547 -51.59 -39.35 15.76
C VAL A 547 -52.61 -39.64 16.86
N TYR A 548 -53.58 -40.50 16.58
CA TYR A 548 -54.58 -40.93 17.56
C TYR A 548 -53.98 -41.99 18.47
N VAL A 549 -54.35 -41.94 19.75
CA VAL A 549 -53.95 -42.92 20.75
C VAL A 549 -55.21 -43.50 21.39
N ALA A 550 -55.31 -44.82 21.42
CA ALA A 550 -56.39 -45.53 22.11
C ALA A 550 -55.81 -46.51 23.15
N LEU A 551 -56.46 -46.56 24.31
CA LEU A 551 -56.12 -47.44 25.43
C LEU A 551 -57.30 -48.38 25.69
N ASP A 552 -57.02 -49.67 25.75
CA ASP A 552 -58.01 -50.74 26.01
C ASP A 552 -59.27 -50.65 25.11
N GLY A 553 -59.07 -50.33 23.83
CA GLY A 553 -60.14 -50.22 22.83
C GLY A 553 -60.97 -48.94 22.90
N ARG A 554 -60.54 -47.92 23.67
CA ARG A 554 -61.21 -46.61 23.77
C ARG A 554 -60.25 -45.50 23.37
N LEU A 555 -60.75 -44.51 22.64
CA LEU A 555 -59.97 -43.32 22.28
C LEU A 555 -59.52 -42.61 23.56
N ALA A 556 -58.22 -42.41 23.71
CA ALA A 556 -57.61 -41.77 24.88
C ALA A 556 -57.17 -40.34 24.57
N GLY A 557 -56.71 -40.08 23.34
CA GLY A 557 -56.26 -38.75 22.95
C GLY A 557 -55.69 -38.67 21.55
N LEU A 558 -55.11 -37.50 21.26
CA LEU A 558 -54.44 -37.13 20.03
C LEU A 558 -53.10 -36.47 20.36
N ILE A 559 -52.04 -36.92 19.70
CA ILE A 559 -50.72 -36.32 19.74
C ILE A 559 -50.43 -35.71 18.37
N GLY A 560 -50.21 -34.40 18.33
CA GLY A 560 -49.77 -33.67 17.14
C GLY A 560 -48.25 -33.60 17.12
N VAL A 561 -47.64 -34.20 16.10
CA VAL A 561 -46.17 -34.22 15.93
C VAL A 561 -45.79 -33.41 14.71
N ALA A 562 -44.89 -32.45 14.86
CA ALA A 562 -44.44 -31.61 13.75
C ALA A 562 -42.95 -31.28 13.88
N ASP A 563 -42.32 -30.93 12.76
CA ASP A 563 -40.98 -30.36 12.78
C ASP A 563 -41.05 -28.89 13.20
N THR A 564 -40.45 -28.57 14.35
CA THR A 564 -40.60 -27.24 14.97
C THR A 564 -39.64 -26.22 14.36
N ILE A 565 -40.12 -24.99 14.23
CA ILE A 565 -39.32 -23.85 13.74
C ILE A 565 -38.23 -23.51 14.76
N ARG A 566 -37.02 -23.17 14.28
CA ARG A 566 -35.96 -22.70 15.16
C ARG A 566 -36.32 -21.32 15.76
N PRO A 567 -36.07 -21.07 17.05
CA PRO A 567 -36.45 -19.82 17.71
C PRO A 567 -35.91 -18.56 16.99
N GLU A 568 -34.73 -18.66 16.40
CA GLU A 568 -34.02 -17.59 15.71
C GLU A 568 -34.48 -17.35 14.25
N SER A 569 -35.23 -18.28 13.65
CA SER A 569 -35.55 -18.24 12.21
C SER A 569 -36.25 -16.95 11.81
N ARG A 570 -37.22 -16.49 12.62
CA ARG A 570 -37.95 -15.25 12.35
C ARG A 570 -37.03 -14.02 12.39
N GLU A 571 -36.15 -13.93 13.41
CA GLU A 571 -35.19 -12.83 13.51
C GLU A 571 -34.23 -12.81 12.31
N ALA A 572 -33.77 -14.00 11.88
CA ALA A 572 -32.87 -14.12 10.73
C ALA A 572 -33.55 -13.65 9.43
N VAL A 573 -34.79 -14.07 9.17
CA VAL A 573 -35.57 -13.64 8.00
C VAL A 573 -35.80 -12.13 8.02
N ASP A 574 -36.22 -11.56 9.14
CA ASP A 574 -36.43 -10.11 9.28
C ASP A 574 -35.15 -9.31 8.97
N ARG A 575 -33.99 -9.81 9.43
CA ARG A 575 -32.69 -9.16 9.17
C ARG A 575 -32.21 -9.34 7.73
N LEU A 576 -32.47 -10.48 7.09
CA LEU A 576 -32.20 -10.67 5.65
C LEU A 576 -33.03 -9.69 4.83
N ARG A 577 -34.32 -9.50 5.17
CA ARG A 577 -35.19 -8.49 4.54
C ARG A 577 -34.69 -7.07 4.79
N ALA A 578 -34.23 -6.75 6.00
CA ALA A 578 -33.63 -5.45 6.33
C ALA A 578 -32.32 -5.17 5.55
N LEU A 579 -31.62 -6.22 5.10
CA LEU A 579 -30.49 -6.11 4.18
C LEU A 579 -30.91 -5.89 2.71
N GLY A 580 -32.22 -5.82 2.43
CA GLY A 580 -32.80 -5.63 1.10
C GLY A 580 -32.75 -6.90 0.25
N LEU A 581 -32.80 -8.08 0.85
CA LEU A 581 -32.82 -9.37 0.17
C LEU A 581 -34.25 -9.91 0.12
N GLU A 582 -34.61 -10.52 -1.00
CA GLU A 582 -35.82 -11.36 -1.11
C GLU A 582 -35.55 -12.72 -0.47
N VAL A 583 -36.45 -13.19 0.39
CA VAL A 583 -36.32 -14.48 1.06
C VAL A 583 -37.37 -15.44 0.52
N TRP A 584 -36.93 -16.60 0.07
CA TRP A 584 -37.74 -17.68 -0.48
C TRP A 584 -37.61 -18.93 0.39
N MET A 585 -38.69 -19.69 0.53
CA MET A 585 -38.67 -21.02 1.13
C MET A 585 -38.82 -22.07 0.04
N LEU A 586 -38.01 -23.13 0.13
CA LEU A 586 -38.04 -24.27 -0.79
C LEU A 586 -38.28 -25.55 0.02
N THR A 587 -39.29 -26.34 -0.34
CA THR A 587 -39.64 -27.54 0.42
C THR A 587 -40.32 -28.63 -0.42
N GLY A 588 -40.16 -29.88 0.01
CA GLY A 588 -40.91 -31.02 -0.54
C GLY A 588 -42.26 -31.26 0.14
N ASP A 589 -42.57 -30.53 1.20
CA ASP A 589 -43.89 -30.55 1.83
C ASP A 589 -44.96 -30.01 0.88
N ASN A 590 -46.21 -30.35 1.16
CA ASN A 590 -47.34 -29.78 0.43
C ASN A 590 -47.49 -28.27 0.69
N GLN A 591 -48.14 -27.57 -0.24
CA GLN A 591 -48.34 -26.13 -0.17
C GLN A 591 -48.98 -25.64 1.14
N ALA A 592 -49.96 -26.37 1.69
CA ALA A 592 -50.68 -25.94 2.89
C ALA A 592 -49.75 -25.88 4.11
N THR A 593 -48.91 -26.91 4.32
CA THR A 593 -47.91 -26.94 5.40
C THR A 593 -46.84 -25.86 5.19
N ALA A 594 -46.36 -25.70 3.95
CA ALA A 594 -45.32 -24.73 3.62
C ALA A 594 -45.77 -23.28 3.90
N ASP A 595 -47.01 -22.93 3.54
CA ASP A 595 -47.59 -21.60 3.76
C ASP A 595 -47.73 -21.26 5.26
N VAL A 596 -48.01 -22.26 6.10
CA VAL A 596 -48.11 -22.08 7.56
C VAL A 596 -46.74 -21.74 8.14
N VAL A 597 -45.71 -22.52 7.81
CA VAL A 597 -44.33 -22.27 8.25
C VAL A 597 -43.87 -20.90 7.77
N ALA A 598 -44.11 -20.57 6.48
CA ALA A 598 -43.71 -19.30 5.89
C ALA A 598 -44.34 -18.09 6.60
N ARG A 599 -45.62 -18.15 6.94
CA ARG A 599 -46.29 -17.09 7.72
C ARG A 599 -45.71 -16.92 9.12
N GLN A 600 -45.31 -18.01 9.78
CA GLN A 600 -44.74 -17.94 11.13
C GLN A 600 -43.36 -17.29 11.16
N VAL A 601 -42.53 -17.51 10.13
CA VAL A 601 -41.19 -16.88 10.02
C VAL A 601 -41.16 -15.57 9.23
N GLY A 602 -42.23 -15.21 8.52
CA GLY A 602 -42.33 -13.96 7.76
C GLY A 602 -41.74 -14.04 6.34
N ILE A 603 -41.83 -15.20 5.69
CA ILE A 603 -41.40 -15.43 4.30
C ILE A 603 -42.59 -15.22 3.35
N ASP A 604 -42.41 -14.40 2.32
CA ASP A 604 -43.47 -14.04 1.37
C ASP A 604 -43.53 -14.97 0.14
N HIS A 605 -42.43 -15.66 -0.18
CA HIS A 605 -42.31 -16.49 -1.36
C HIS A 605 -42.02 -17.95 -1.00
N VAL A 606 -42.88 -18.86 -1.44
CA VAL A 606 -42.81 -20.30 -1.12
C VAL A 606 -42.88 -21.10 -2.41
N ILE A 607 -41.98 -22.08 -2.54
CA ILE A 607 -42.05 -23.13 -3.55
C ILE A 607 -42.18 -24.46 -2.79
N ALA A 608 -43.33 -25.11 -2.93
CA ALA A 608 -43.67 -26.36 -2.27
C ALA A 608 -43.83 -27.51 -3.29
N ASP A 609 -44.09 -28.73 -2.81
CA ASP A 609 -44.30 -29.94 -3.61
C ASP A 609 -43.11 -30.30 -4.53
N ILE A 610 -41.87 -30.06 -4.06
CA ILE A 610 -40.65 -30.24 -4.85
C ILE A 610 -39.90 -31.51 -4.47
N ARG A 611 -39.47 -32.28 -5.47
CA ARG A 611 -38.57 -33.43 -5.23
C ARG A 611 -37.12 -32.97 -5.07
N PRO A 612 -36.26 -33.74 -4.36
CA PRO A 612 -34.83 -33.40 -4.21
C PRO A 612 -34.12 -33.10 -5.54
N GLU A 613 -34.41 -33.89 -6.57
CA GLU A 613 -33.85 -33.76 -7.93
C GLU A 613 -34.24 -32.44 -8.62
N ASP A 614 -35.42 -31.90 -8.29
CA ASP A 614 -35.99 -30.71 -8.92
C ASP A 614 -35.53 -29.41 -8.24
N LYS A 615 -34.93 -29.49 -7.03
CA LYS A 615 -34.48 -28.30 -6.28
C LYS A 615 -33.47 -27.48 -7.08
N ALA A 616 -32.50 -28.13 -7.71
CA ALA A 616 -31.49 -27.48 -8.54
C ALA A 616 -32.10 -26.75 -9.76
N ALA A 617 -33.11 -27.34 -10.40
CA ALA A 617 -33.80 -26.72 -11.53
C ALA A 617 -34.58 -25.46 -11.11
N ARG A 618 -35.17 -25.45 -9.91
CA ARG A 618 -35.85 -24.25 -9.36
C ARG A 618 -34.87 -23.13 -9.03
N VAL A 619 -33.71 -23.46 -8.44
CA VAL A 619 -32.63 -22.50 -8.22
C VAL A 619 -32.12 -21.94 -9.55
N ALA A 620 -31.94 -22.78 -10.57
CA ALA A 620 -31.54 -22.35 -11.91
C ALA A 620 -32.56 -21.39 -12.54
N ALA A 621 -33.86 -21.68 -12.44
CA ALA A 621 -34.91 -20.81 -12.96
C ALA A 621 -34.91 -19.42 -12.29
N LEU A 622 -34.64 -19.35 -10.98
CA LEU A 622 -34.48 -18.06 -10.28
C LEU A 622 -33.27 -17.30 -10.80
N ARG A 623 -32.14 -17.97 -11.06
CA ARG A 623 -30.94 -17.35 -11.65
C ARG A 623 -31.19 -16.82 -13.06
N GLU A 624 -31.92 -17.58 -13.89
CA GLU A 624 -32.29 -17.18 -15.25
C GLU A 624 -33.21 -15.95 -15.27
N SER A 625 -33.98 -15.70 -14.21
CA SER A 625 -34.78 -14.48 -14.04
C SER A 625 -33.93 -13.22 -13.77
N GLY A 626 -32.62 -13.36 -13.58
CA GLY A 626 -31.67 -12.28 -13.29
C GLY A 626 -31.39 -12.08 -11.80
N ALA A 627 -31.95 -12.92 -10.91
CA ALA A 627 -31.63 -12.92 -9.49
C ALA A 627 -30.23 -13.50 -9.24
N VAL A 628 -29.51 -12.95 -8.25
CA VAL A 628 -28.28 -13.55 -7.72
C VAL A 628 -28.66 -14.32 -6.46
N VAL A 629 -28.62 -15.64 -6.56
CA VAL A 629 -29.30 -16.54 -5.62
C VAL A 629 -28.32 -17.20 -4.67
N ALA A 630 -28.58 -17.06 -3.36
CA ALA A 630 -28.00 -17.94 -2.36
C ALA A 630 -28.95 -19.10 -2.06
N MET A 631 -28.46 -20.34 -2.11
CA MET A 631 -29.19 -21.51 -1.61
C MET A 631 -28.65 -21.87 -0.24
N VAL A 632 -29.54 -22.14 0.71
CA VAL A 632 -29.19 -22.52 2.08
C VAL A 632 -29.83 -23.86 2.43
N GLY A 633 -29.02 -24.81 2.88
CA GLY A 633 -29.46 -26.16 3.23
C GLY A 633 -28.52 -26.85 4.21
N ASP A 634 -28.90 -28.01 4.72
CA ASP A 634 -28.16 -28.78 5.73
C ASP A 634 -27.79 -30.20 5.27
N GLY A 635 -28.40 -30.71 4.19
CA GLY A 635 -28.34 -32.13 3.82
C GLY A 635 -27.65 -32.48 2.50
N ILE A 636 -27.37 -33.78 2.33
CA ILE A 636 -26.93 -34.41 1.06
C ILE A 636 -27.90 -34.07 -0.08
N ASN A 637 -29.21 -34.02 0.24
CA ASN A 637 -30.29 -33.78 -0.71
C ASN A 637 -30.23 -32.38 -1.34
N ASP A 638 -29.55 -31.43 -0.71
CA ASP A 638 -29.45 -30.05 -1.17
C ASP A 638 -28.13 -29.76 -1.89
N ALA A 639 -27.16 -30.67 -1.84
CA ALA A 639 -25.85 -30.49 -2.47
C ALA A 639 -25.94 -30.09 -3.97
N PRO A 640 -26.83 -30.69 -4.80
CA PRO A 640 -27.00 -30.24 -6.18
C PRO A 640 -27.54 -28.82 -6.31
N ALA A 641 -28.45 -28.41 -5.41
CA ALA A 641 -29.04 -27.07 -5.40
C ALA A 641 -28.03 -26.02 -4.88
N LEU A 642 -27.24 -26.36 -3.86
CA LEU A 642 -26.14 -25.55 -3.34
C LEU A 642 -25.10 -25.25 -4.42
N ALA A 643 -24.68 -26.28 -5.17
CA ALA A 643 -23.71 -26.13 -6.26
C ALA A 643 -24.27 -25.37 -7.48
N THR A 644 -25.59 -25.35 -7.66
CA THR A 644 -26.25 -24.63 -8.77
C THR A 644 -26.47 -23.15 -8.45
N ALA A 645 -26.48 -22.76 -7.17
CA ALA A 645 -26.65 -21.38 -6.75
C ALA A 645 -25.44 -20.50 -7.12
N ASP A 646 -25.61 -19.18 -7.08
CA ASP A 646 -24.46 -18.25 -7.16
C ASP A 646 -23.64 -18.24 -5.85
N LEU A 647 -24.27 -18.67 -4.76
CA LEU A 647 -23.64 -18.90 -3.47
C LEU A 647 -24.35 -20.06 -2.72
N GLY A 648 -23.65 -21.16 -2.50
CA GLY A 648 -24.14 -22.25 -1.65
C GLY A 648 -23.80 -22.00 -0.17
N VAL A 649 -24.78 -22.08 0.73
CA VAL A 649 -24.58 -21.96 2.18
C VAL A 649 -25.02 -23.25 2.89
N ALA A 650 -24.10 -23.94 3.54
CA ALA A 650 -24.39 -25.10 4.38
C ALA A 650 -24.58 -24.69 5.85
N ILE A 651 -25.52 -25.34 6.55
CA ILE A 651 -25.78 -25.15 7.99
C ILE A 651 -25.41 -26.39 8.81
N GLY A 652 -24.76 -26.19 9.96
CA GLY A 652 -24.48 -27.21 10.97
C GLY A 652 -23.33 -28.15 10.59
N THR A 653 -23.32 -29.33 11.22
CA THR A 653 -22.41 -30.45 10.90
C THR A 653 -22.88 -31.20 9.64
N GLY A 654 -23.37 -30.48 8.64
CA GLY A 654 -23.88 -31.07 7.40
C GLY A 654 -22.89 -32.10 6.86
N THR A 655 -23.41 -33.17 6.26
CA THR A 655 -22.60 -34.27 5.70
C THR A 655 -21.42 -33.75 4.88
N ASP A 656 -20.29 -34.46 4.83
CA ASP A 656 -19.08 -34.04 4.09
C ASP A 656 -19.38 -33.55 2.66
N VAL A 657 -20.41 -34.12 2.04
CA VAL A 657 -20.92 -33.76 0.72
C VAL A 657 -21.50 -32.34 0.66
N ALA A 658 -22.27 -31.92 1.66
CA ALA A 658 -22.85 -30.58 1.75
C ALA A 658 -21.78 -29.51 2.03
N ILE A 659 -20.80 -29.82 2.89
CA ILE A 659 -19.65 -28.94 3.14
C ILE A 659 -18.83 -28.77 1.86
N ALA A 660 -18.52 -29.86 1.15
CA ALA A 660 -17.76 -29.84 -0.10
C ALA A 660 -18.48 -29.11 -1.24
N ALA A 661 -19.82 -29.07 -1.23
CA ALA A 661 -20.65 -28.38 -2.22
C ALA A 661 -20.98 -26.92 -1.84
N SER A 662 -20.61 -26.45 -0.65
CA SER A 662 -20.94 -25.12 -0.14
C SER A 662 -19.81 -24.10 -0.30
N ASP A 663 -20.17 -22.86 -0.60
CA ASP A 663 -19.26 -21.71 -0.62
C ASP A 663 -19.06 -21.09 0.77
N ILE A 664 -20.10 -21.17 1.60
CA ILE A 664 -20.09 -20.74 2.99
C ILE A 664 -20.62 -21.88 3.84
N THR A 665 -19.93 -22.22 4.92
CA THR A 665 -20.37 -23.22 5.89
C THR A 665 -20.55 -22.55 7.25
N LEU A 666 -21.72 -22.70 7.84
CA LEU A 666 -22.01 -22.26 9.20
C LEU A 666 -21.80 -23.46 10.12
N VAL A 667 -20.78 -23.39 10.97
CA VAL A 667 -20.43 -24.51 11.88
C VAL A 667 -21.50 -24.71 12.95
N GLY A 668 -22.12 -23.62 13.41
CA GLY A 668 -23.29 -23.64 14.27
C GLY A 668 -24.60 -23.81 13.48
N GLY A 669 -25.67 -24.19 14.18
CA GLY A 669 -27.00 -24.34 13.60
C GLY A 669 -27.80 -23.04 13.48
N ASP A 670 -27.20 -21.89 13.87
CA ASP A 670 -27.87 -20.60 13.96
C ASP A 670 -27.97 -19.88 12.59
N LEU A 671 -29.20 -19.72 12.10
CA LEU A 671 -29.51 -19.00 10.85
C LEU A 671 -29.02 -17.54 10.83
N ARG A 672 -28.81 -16.90 11.98
CA ARG A 672 -28.25 -15.53 12.05
C ARG A 672 -26.80 -15.47 11.58
N GLY A 673 -26.13 -16.62 11.50
CA GLY A 673 -24.83 -16.78 10.84
C GLY A 673 -24.86 -16.31 9.39
N ILE A 674 -25.94 -16.56 8.64
CA ILE A 674 -26.12 -16.14 7.24
C ILE A 674 -26.11 -14.62 7.13
N VAL A 675 -26.89 -13.96 7.99
CA VAL A 675 -26.99 -12.49 8.05
C VAL A 675 -25.60 -11.89 8.32
N SER A 676 -24.88 -12.49 9.26
CA SER A 676 -23.54 -12.04 9.66
C SER A 676 -22.52 -12.26 8.55
N ALA A 677 -22.60 -13.39 7.83
CA ALA A 677 -21.75 -13.72 6.70
C ALA A 677 -21.94 -12.70 5.56
N ILE A 678 -23.19 -12.41 5.21
CA ILE A 678 -23.53 -11.42 4.18
C ILE A 678 -23.04 -10.04 4.60
N ASP A 679 -23.39 -9.54 5.80
CA ASP A 679 -22.96 -8.20 6.24
C ASP A 679 -21.42 -8.06 6.30
N LEU A 680 -20.72 -9.08 6.81
CA LEU A 680 -19.25 -9.11 6.83
C LEU A 680 -18.66 -9.11 5.42
N SER A 681 -19.23 -9.88 4.49
CA SER A 681 -18.89 -9.84 3.07
C SER A 681 -19.06 -8.42 2.50
N ARG A 682 -20.23 -7.78 2.75
CA ARG A 682 -20.51 -6.44 2.22
C ARG A 682 -19.51 -5.41 2.73
N ARG A 683 -19.12 -5.49 3.99
CA ARG A 683 -18.10 -4.63 4.60
C ARG A 683 -16.71 -4.91 4.04
N THR A 684 -16.33 -6.18 3.92
CA THR A 684 -15.05 -6.59 3.36
C THR A 684 -14.87 -6.06 1.93
N VAL A 685 -15.86 -6.27 1.05
CA VAL A 685 -15.83 -5.76 -0.33
C VAL A 685 -15.82 -4.23 -0.36
N ARG A 686 -16.54 -3.54 0.54
CA ARG A 686 -16.47 -2.08 0.64
C ARG A 686 -15.06 -1.61 1.04
N THR A 687 -14.44 -2.26 2.01
CA THR A 687 -13.08 -1.97 2.45
C THR A 687 -12.06 -2.21 1.33
N ILE A 688 -12.24 -3.27 0.53
CA ILE A 688 -11.44 -3.49 -0.69
C ILE A 688 -11.62 -2.32 -1.67
N LYS A 689 -12.86 -1.96 -2.01
CA LYS A 689 -13.15 -0.84 -2.93
C LYS A 689 -12.59 0.49 -2.44
N GLN A 690 -12.69 0.78 -1.15
CA GLN A 690 -12.07 1.96 -0.54
C GLN A 690 -10.54 1.89 -0.66
N GLY A 691 -9.94 0.74 -0.34
CA GLY A 691 -8.51 0.54 -0.44
C GLY A 691 -7.99 0.72 -1.87
N LEU A 692 -8.69 0.15 -2.87
CA LEU A 692 -8.37 0.32 -4.29
C LEU A 692 -8.55 1.77 -4.76
N ALA A 693 -9.64 2.44 -4.36
CA ALA A 693 -9.86 3.85 -4.68
C ALA A 693 -8.75 4.73 -4.11
N TRP A 694 -8.38 4.54 -2.84
CA TRP A 694 -7.27 5.26 -2.21
C TRP A 694 -5.90 4.87 -2.75
N ALA A 695 -5.73 3.65 -3.26
CA ALA A 695 -4.49 3.22 -3.89
C ALA A 695 -4.24 3.85 -5.26
N PHE A 696 -5.25 4.49 -5.90
CA PHE A 696 -5.12 5.13 -7.21
C PHE A 696 -5.44 6.63 -7.22
N ALA A 697 -6.37 7.09 -6.39
CA ALA A 697 -6.87 8.46 -6.45
C ALA A 697 -5.76 9.51 -6.33
N TYR A 698 -4.79 9.28 -5.42
CA TYR A 698 -3.65 10.20 -5.27
C TYR A 698 -2.69 10.13 -6.46
N ASN A 699 -2.41 8.95 -7.04
CA ASN A 699 -1.54 8.85 -8.21
C ASN A 699 -2.19 9.56 -9.40
N VAL A 700 -3.48 9.33 -9.67
CA VAL A 700 -4.20 9.96 -10.77
C VAL A 700 -4.24 11.48 -10.60
N LEU A 701 -4.42 11.98 -9.38
CA LEU A 701 -4.41 13.42 -9.10
C LEU A 701 -3.02 14.06 -9.22
N LEU A 702 -1.97 13.35 -8.76
CA LEU A 702 -0.62 13.92 -8.63
C LEU A 702 0.28 13.66 -9.85
N ILE A 703 -0.03 12.70 -10.73
CA ILE A 703 0.69 12.50 -12.00
C ILE A 703 0.64 13.76 -12.87
N PRO A 704 -0.53 14.42 -13.11
CA PRO A 704 -0.58 15.68 -13.85
C PRO A 704 0.23 16.80 -13.18
N VAL A 705 0.24 16.85 -11.84
CA VAL A 705 1.02 17.82 -11.07
C VAL A 705 2.52 17.57 -11.24
N ALA A 706 2.96 16.31 -11.18
CA ALA A 706 4.35 15.90 -11.43
C ALA A 706 4.78 16.14 -12.88
N ALA A 707 3.87 15.95 -13.84
CA ALA A 707 4.10 16.27 -15.25
C ALA A 707 4.21 17.77 -15.51
N GLY A 708 3.87 18.62 -14.53
CA GLY A 708 4.02 20.07 -14.61
C GLY A 708 2.82 20.81 -15.19
N VAL A 709 1.62 20.21 -15.18
CA VAL A 709 0.38 20.88 -15.65
C VAL A 709 0.08 22.15 -14.86
N LEU A 710 0.48 22.24 -13.59
CA LEU A 710 0.31 23.42 -12.75
C LEU A 710 1.45 24.43 -12.85
N TYR A 711 2.52 24.11 -13.60
CA TYR A 711 3.68 24.98 -13.75
C TYR A 711 3.35 26.35 -14.38
N PRO A 712 2.52 26.46 -15.45
CA PRO A 712 2.25 27.75 -16.10
C PRO A 712 1.51 28.76 -15.22
N PHE A 713 0.76 28.29 -14.21
CA PHE A 713 -0.06 29.16 -13.38
C PHE A 713 0.74 29.74 -12.20
N ASN A 714 1.48 28.88 -11.47
CA ASN A 714 2.11 29.25 -10.20
C ASN A 714 3.57 28.77 -10.07
N GLY A 715 4.19 28.24 -11.14
CA GLY A 715 5.54 27.64 -11.08
C GLY A 715 5.63 26.38 -10.20
N VAL A 716 4.50 25.73 -9.92
CA VAL A 716 4.44 24.57 -9.01
C VAL A 716 4.82 23.29 -9.76
N LEU A 717 5.88 22.65 -9.29
CA LEU A 717 6.27 21.28 -9.65
C LEU A 717 6.16 20.39 -8.43
N LEU A 718 5.82 19.12 -8.65
CA LEU A 718 5.78 18.15 -7.57
C LEU A 718 7.22 17.82 -7.14
N ASP A 719 7.57 18.18 -5.90
CA ASP A 719 8.84 17.75 -5.32
C ASP A 719 8.84 16.21 -5.16
N PRO A 720 9.89 15.49 -5.62
CA PRO A 720 9.96 14.05 -5.47
C PRO A 720 9.86 13.55 -4.01
N SER A 721 10.27 14.36 -3.03
CA SER A 721 10.11 14.05 -1.60
C SER A 721 8.64 14.02 -1.18
N LEU A 722 7.83 14.96 -1.69
CA LEU A 722 6.38 15.01 -1.49
C LEU A 722 5.72 13.77 -2.10
N ALA A 723 6.18 13.35 -3.28
CA ALA A 723 5.70 12.15 -3.95
C ALA A 723 5.96 10.90 -3.11
N ALA A 724 7.15 10.78 -2.53
CA ALA A 724 7.53 9.68 -1.65
C ALA A 724 6.66 9.63 -0.37
N ALA A 725 6.40 10.78 0.25
CA ALA A 725 5.54 10.88 1.44
C ALA A 725 4.08 10.49 1.13
N ALA A 726 3.53 10.97 0.00
CA ALA A 726 2.18 10.62 -0.44
C ALA A 726 2.02 9.10 -0.66
N MET A 727 3.02 8.45 -1.26
CA MET A 727 3.03 6.99 -1.44
C MET A 727 3.04 6.21 -0.13
N ALA A 728 3.86 6.62 0.85
CA ALA A 728 3.91 5.98 2.15
C ALA A 728 2.54 6.05 2.86
N MET A 729 1.92 7.23 2.82
CA MET A 729 0.60 7.47 3.43
C MET A 729 -0.51 6.66 2.78
N SER A 730 -0.45 6.44 1.45
CA SER A 730 -1.41 5.55 0.78
C SER A 730 -1.34 4.13 1.34
N SER A 731 -0.14 3.56 1.48
CA SER A 731 0.02 2.19 2.02
C SER A 731 -0.48 2.07 3.45
N VAL A 732 -0.19 3.07 4.29
CA VAL A 732 -0.71 3.13 5.67
C VAL A 732 -2.23 3.18 5.67
N SER A 733 -2.83 4.07 4.85
CA SER A 733 -4.29 4.26 4.78
C SER A 733 -5.04 2.98 4.40
N VAL A 734 -4.51 2.23 3.44
CA VAL A 734 -5.13 0.99 2.95
C VAL A 734 -5.04 -0.12 4.00
N VAL A 735 -3.86 -0.32 4.61
CA VAL A 735 -3.66 -1.35 5.63
C VAL A 735 -4.49 -1.06 6.87
N THR A 736 -4.48 0.18 7.36
CA THR A 736 -5.26 0.51 8.56
C THR A 736 -6.76 0.48 8.29
N ASN A 737 -7.22 0.82 7.08
CA ASN A 737 -8.62 0.65 6.69
C ASN A 737 -9.03 -0.83 6.69
N ALA A 738 -8.18 -1.73 6.18
CA ALA A 738 -8.41 -3.17 6.23
C ALA A 738 -8.51 -3.70 7.67
N LEU A 739 -7.63 -3.24 8.57
CA LEU A 739 -7.62 -3.65 9.98
C LEU A 739 -8.88 -3.27 10.76
N ARG A 740 -9.69 -2.33 10.27
CA ARG A 740 -10.98 -1.96 10.90
C ARG A 740 -11.97 -3.12 10.91
N LEU A 741 -11.87 -4.04 9.95
CA LEU A 741 -12.73 -5.23 9.88
C LEU A 741 -12.58 -6.12 11.13
N ARG A 742 -11.44 -6.11 11.84
CA ARG A 742 -11.29 -6.85 13.11
C ARG A 742 -12.27 -6.41 14.20
N ARG A 743 -12.73 -5.15 14.16
CA ARG A 743 -13.69 -4.61 15.13
C ARG A 743 -15.15 -4.87 14.74
N PHE A 744 -15.38 -5.68 13.72
CA PHE A 744 -16.72 -6.05 13.29
C PHE A 744 -17.49 -6.73 14.44
N ARG A 745 -18.74 -6.30 14.62
CA ARG A 745 -19.72 -6.89 15.53
C ARG A 745 -21.03 -7.14 14.78
N PRO A 746 -21.64 -8.33 14.90
CA PRO A 746 -22.94 -8.62 14.31
C PRO A 746 -23.99 -7.58 14.73
N GLY A 747 -24.80 -7.10 13.78
CA GLY A 747 -25.90 -6.16 14.07
C GLY A 747 -25.50 -4.70 14.34
N SER A 748 -24.20 -4.37 14.37
CA SER A 748 -23.77 -2.96 14.45
C SER A 748 -24.14 -2.21 13.18
N GLY A 749 -25.04 -1.23 13.22
CA GLY A 749 -25.40 -0.45 12.02
C GLY A 749 -24.17 0.17 11.33
N VAL A 750 -24.18 0.23 9.99
CA VAL A 750 -23.05 0.78 9.23
C VAL A 750 -23.12 2.31 9.20
N SER A 751 -22.28 2.99 9.99
CA SER A 751 -22.08 4.44 9.85
C SER A 751 -21.11 4.76 8.71
N ARG A 752 -21.65 5.11 7.53
CA ARG A 752 -20.83 5.57 6.38
C ARG A 752 -20.00 6.82 6.72
N LEU A 753 -20.50 7.67 7.63
CA LEU A 753 -19.81 8.90 8.07
C LEU A 753 -18.53 8.60 8.86
N ALA A 754 -18.54 7.60 9.74
CA ALA A 754 -17.34 7.18 10.47
C ALA A 754 -16.30 6.52 9.55
N ASP A 755 -16.75 5.88 8.47
CA ASP A 755 -15.87 5.29 7.46
C ASP A 755 -15.10 6.33 6.67
N TRP A 756 -15.78 7.36 6.17
CA TRP A 756 -15.17 8.44 5.42
C TRP A 756 -14.38 9.41 6.32
N GLY A 757 -14.81 9.64 7.57
CA GLY A 757 -14.08 10.49 8.51
C GLY A 757 -12.67 9.97 8.82
N TYR A 758 -12.51 8.65 8.94
CA TYR A 758 -11.19 8.04 9.13
C TYR A 758 -10.25 8.30 7.94
N LEU A 759 -10.74 8.09 6.72
CA LEU A 759 -9.97 8.27 5.50
C LEU A 759 -9.64 9.75 5.25
N ALA A 760 -10.59 10.65 5.53
CA ALA A 760 -10.38 12.09 5.47
C ALA A 760 -9.32 12.56 6.48
N GLY A 761 -9.31 11.99 7.69
CA GLY A 761 -8.28 12.28 8.70
C GLY A 761 -6.88 11.91 8.24
N ILE A 762 -6.71 10.74 7.62
CA ILE A 762 -5.42 10.32 7.06
C ILE A 762 -4.99 11.20 5.89
N ALA A 763 -5.92 11.55 5.00
CA ALA A 763 -5.64 12.43 3.87
C ALA A 763 -5.19 13.83 4.36
N CYS A 764 -5.87 14.38 5.38
CA CYS A 764 -5.49 15.65 5.98
C CYS A 764 -4.09 15.60 6.61
N LEU A 765 -3.77 14.52 7.31
CA LEU A 765 -2.42 14.31 7.85
C LEU A 765 -1.36 14.24 6.74
N ALA A 766 -1.62 13.51 5.65
CA ALA A 766 -0.70 13.39 4.52
C ALA A 766 -0.45 14.75 3.84
N VAL A 767 -1.51 15.53 3.60
CA VAL A 767 -1.41 16.88 3.03
C VAL A 767 -0.66 17.81 3.98
N THR A 768 -0.91 17.72 5.29
CA THR A 768 -0.24 18.57 6.30
C THR A 768 1.26 18.27 6.37
N VAL A 769 1.64 16.99 6.40
CA VAL A 769 3.05 16.58 6.38
C VAL A 769 3.73 17.04 5.09
N GLY A 770 3.08 16.85 3.94
CA GLY A 770 3.62 17.25 2.65
C GLY A 770 3.79 18.78 2.50
N ALA A 771 2.79 19.55 2.91
CA ALA A 771 2.86 21.01 2.95
C ALA A 771 3.96 21.49 3.91
N GLY A 772 4.13 20.82 5.05
CA GLY A 772 5.21 21.09 6.01
C GLY A 772 6.60 20.91 5.40
N PHE A 773 6.86 19.79 4.71
CA PHE A 773 8.13 19.57 4.01
C PHE A 773 8.38 20.58 2.89
N THR A 774 7.35 20.93 2.12
CA THR A 774 7.46 21.94 1.05
C THR A 774 7.77 23.33 1.60
N ALA A 775 7.17 23.70 2.73
CA ALA A 775 7.49 24.95 3.40
C ALA A 775 8.93 24.93 3.92
N LEU A 776 9.38 23.79 4.47
CA LEU A 776 10.74 23.62 5.00
C LEU A 776 11.81 23.73 3.90
N SER A 777 11.58 23.14 2.72
CA SER A 777 12.54 23.17 1.60
C SER A 777 12.73 24.56 1.00
N ARG A 778 11.80 25.50 1.26
CA ARG A 778 11.87 26.89 0.82
C ARG A 778 12.52 27.84 1.85
N THR A 779 12.98 27.33 2.99
CA THR A 779 13.62 28.16 4.02
C THR A 779 15.05 28.56 3.63
N GLU A 780 15.54 29.68 4.17
CA GLU A 780 16.94 30.12 4.00
C GLU A 780 17.96 29.09 4.49
N ALA A 781 17.59 28.23 5.45
CA ALA A 781 18.43 27.13 5.89
C ALA A 781 18.58 26.07 4.77
N ALA A 782 17.48 25.67 4.14
CA ALA A 782 17.50 24.70 3.05
C ALA A 782 18.25 25.21 1.81
N GLN A 783 18.11 26.50 1.50
CA GLN A 783 18.84 27.16 0.41
C GLN A 783 20.36 27.24 0.66
N ARG A 784 20.80 27.20 1.92
CA ARG A 784 22.22 27.13 2.31
C ARG A 784 22.73 25.70 2.49
N GLY A 785 21.85 24.69 2.39
CA GLY A 785 22.25 23.29 2.33
C GLY A 785 23.01 22.97 1.05
N MET A 786 23.68 21.82 1.00
CA MET A 786 24.50 21.40 -0.16
C MET A 786 23.77 21.54 -1.50
N ASN A 787 22.51 21.08 -1.60
CA ASN A 787 21.74 21.23 -2.83
C ASN A 787 21.44 22.70 -3.16
N GLY A 788 21.11 23.52 -2.16
CA GLY A 788 20.88 24.95 -2.39
C GLY A 788 22.15 25.70 -2.81
N VAL A 789 23.31 25.32 -2.27
CA VAL A 789 24.62 25.84 -2.67
C VAL A 789 24.97 25.43 -4.10
N LEU A 790 24.73 24.17 -4.48
CA LEU A 790 24.93 23.69 -5.86
C LEU A 790 24.02 24.44 -6.87
N ALA A 791 22.74 24.65 -6.52
CA ALA A 791 21.81 25.47 -7.31
C ALA A 791 22.30 26.92 -7.43
N TRP A 792 22.89 27.47 -6.36
CA TRP A 792 23.41 28.83 -6.37
C TRP A 792 24.65 28.94 -7.25
N VAL A 793 25.62 28.03 -7.12
CA VAL A 793 26.84 27.99 -7.96
C VAL A 793 26.50 27.86 -9.45
N GLU A 794 25.52 27.02 -9.80
CA GLU A 794 25.02 26.90 -11.17
C GLU A 794 24.45 28.23 -11.70
N ASN A 795 23.65 28.93 -10.88
CA ASN A 795 23.05 30.21 -11.27
C ASN A 795 24.06 31.36 -11.38
N THR A 796 25.15 31.31 -10.61
CA THR A 796 26.20 32.34 -10.62
C THR A 796 27.29 32.05 -11.66
N GLY A 797 27.34 30.82 -12.21
CA GLY A 797 28.29 30.39 -13.24
C GLY A 797 29.75 30.41 -12.79
N MET A 798 29.96 30.21 -11.49
CA MET A 798 31.30 30.03 -10.91
C MET A 798 31.89 28.67 -11.33
N PRO A 799 33.21 28.59 -11.56
CA PRO A 799 33.84 27.35 -12.01
C PRO A 799 33.88 26.32 -10.86
N MET A 800 33.43 25.10 -11.11
CA MET A 800 33.48 24.03 -10.12
C MET A 800 34.88 23.42 -10.03
N ARG A 801 35.69 23.85 -9.05
CA ARG A 801 36.93 23.15 -8.66
C ARG A 801 36.62 22.05 -7.60
N PRO A 802 37.43 20.98 -7.50
CA PRO A 802 37.21 19.89 -6.53
C PRO A 802 37.13 20.37 -5.07
N ALA A 803 37.90 21.41 -4.71
CA ALA A 803 37.88 22.04 -3.40
C ALA A 803 37.08 23.35 -3.44
N MET A 804 36.02 23.43 -2.62
CA MET A 804 35.17 24.63 -2.52
C MET A 804 35.93 25.87 -2.03
N SER A 805 36.95 25.69 -1.18
CA SER A 805 37.81 26.78 -0.69
C SER A 805 38.66 27.48 -1.77
N VAL A 806 38.69 26.94 -2.99
CA VAL A 806 39.47 27.43 -4.14
C VAL A 806 38.54 27.92 -5.27
N MET A 807 37.22 27.98 -5.05
CA MET A 807 36.25 28.39 -6.07
C MET A 807 36.33 29.87 -6.44
N MET A 808 36.83 30.73 -5.54
CA MET A 808 36.88 32.18 -5.73
C MET A 808 38.28 32.70 -6.04
N THR A 809 39.31 31.88 -5.91
CA THR A 809 40.65 32.28 -6.35
C THR A 809 40.72 32.06 -7.86
N ALA A 810 40.56 33.15 -8.61
CA ALA A 810 40.85 33.22 -10.05
C ALA A 810 42.37 33.05 -10.29
N GLU A 811 42.93 31.89 -9.93
CA GLU A 811 44.33 31.57 -10.20
C GLU A 811 44.59 31.28 -11.68
N THR A 812 43.54 31.28 -12.50
CA THR A 812 43.63 31.17 -13.96
C THR A 812 43.59 32.56 -14.56
N GLU A 813 44.72 33.00 -15.11
CA GLU A 813 44.84 34.30 -15.77
C GLU A 813 43.81 34.41 -16.92
N PRO A 814 43.13 35.55 -17.05
CA PRO A 814 42.19 35.77 -18.12
C PRO A 814 42.90 35.78 -19.48
N VAL A 815 42.17 35.36 -20.51
CA VAL A 815 42.68 35.22 -21.88
C VAL A 815 42.16 36.38 -22.74
N PRO A 816 42.99 37.02 -23.59
CA PRO A 816 42.51 38.01 -24.55
C PRO A 816 41.43 37.44 -25.48
N ALA A 817 40.44 38.25 -25.86
CA ALA A 817 39.35 37.82 -26.73
C ALA A 817 39.82 37.20 -28.05
N GLU A 818 40.88 37.75 -28.66
CA GLU A 818 41.48 37.22 -29.88
C GLU A 818 41.98 35.77 -29.70
N ASP A 819 42.66 35.50 -28.59
CA ASP A 819 43.20 34.18 -28.24
C ASP A 819 42.08 33.19 -27.85
N ALA A 820 40.98 33.70 -27.29
CA ALA A 820 39.77 32.93 -26.99
C ALA A 820 38.89 32.65 -28.23
N GLY A 821 39.31 33.11 -29.42
CA GLY A 821 38.57 32.95 -30.67
C GLY A 821 37.28 33.78 -30.72
N VAL A 822 37.27 34.96 -30.08
CA VAL A 822 36.13 35.87 -30.01
C VAL A 822 36.53 37.27 -30.49
N ARG A 823 35.72 37.86 -31.36
CA ARG A 823 35.78 39.29 -31.71
C ARG A 823 34.59 40.00 -31.08
N MET A 824 34.89 40.99 -30.23
CA MET A 824 33.89 41.89 -29.68
C MET A 824 33.79 43.16 -30.54
N ASP A 825 32.58 43.62 -30.80
CA ASP A 825 32.29 44.89 -31.46
C ASP A 825 31.36 45.73 -30.55
N VAL A 826 31.86 46.86 -30.05
CA VAL A 826 31.12 47.78 -29.18
C VAL A 826 30.50 48.88 -30.02
N GLN A 827 29.17 48.83 -30.14
CA GLN A 827 28.39 49.78 -30.92
C GLN A 827 27.73 50.82 -30.00
N VAL A 828 28.18 52.07 -30.15
CA VAL A 828 27.62 53.24 -29.47
C VAL A 828 26.87 54.10 -30.49
N PRO A 829 25.67 54.62 -30.19
CA PRO A 829 24.97 55.52 -31.10
C PRO A 829 25.83 56.73 -31.48
N HIS A 830 25.74 57.18 -32.74
CA HIS A 830 26.57 58.28 -33.25
C HIS A 830 26.22 59.65 -32.65
N ASP A 831 25.06 59.78 -32.00
CA ASP A 831 24.49 61.01 -31.45
C ASP A 831 24.52 61.08 -29.92
N VAL A 832 25.33 60.24 -29.25
CA VAL A 832 25.43 60.26 -27.78
C VAL A 832 25.98 61.61 -27.27
N ALA A 833 25.12 62.31 -26.53
CA ALA A 833 25.48 63.54 -25.82
C ALA A 833 25.97 63.23 -24.40
N PRO A 834 27.01 63.95 -23.89
CA PRO A 834 27.42 63.84 -22.50
C PRO A 834 26.27 64.07 -21.52
N GLY A 835 26.21 63.26 -20.47
CA GLY A 835 25.17 63.32 -19.42
C GLY A 835 23.83 62.68 -19.82
N VAL A 836 23.65 62.25 -21.08
CA VAL A 836 22.43 61.57 -21.54
C VAL A 836 22.65 60.05 -21.55
N PRO A 837 21.74 59.25 -20.97
CA PRO A 837 21.82 57.79 -21.06
C PRO A 837 21.71 57.31 -22.50
N ALA A 838 22.64 56.46 -22.93
CA ALA A 838 22.66 55.82 -24.24
C ALA A 838 22.59 54.30 -24.13
N THR A 839 21.99 53.63 -25.11
CA THR A 839 22.04 52.17 -25.19
C THR A 839 23.27 51.76 -25.99
N VAL A 840 24.24 51.17 -25.29
CA VAL A 840 25.43 50.55 -25.88
C VAL A 840 25.09 49.10 -26.23
N ARG A 841 25.43 48.66 -27.44
CA ARG A 841 25.28 47.27 -27.87
C ARG A 841 26.65 46.63 -28.02
N VAL A 842 26.76 45.37 -27.61
CA VAL A 842 27.98 44.58 -27.71
C VAL A 842 27.66 43.35 -28.55
N ARG A 843 28.43 43.14 -29.61
CA ARG A 843 28.28 41.97 -30.48
C ARG A 843 29.52 41.09 -30.41
N LEU A 844 29.33 39.83 -30.07
CA LEU A 844 30.39 38.82 -29.99
C LEU A 844 30.29 37.88 -31.19
N THR A 845 31.38 37.74 -31.94
CA THR A 845 31.44 36.90 -33.15
C THR A 845 32.72 36.07 -33.20
N ASP A 846 32.65 34.89 -33.79
CA ASP A 846 33.84 34.11 -34.13
C ASP A 846 34.59 34.82 -35.26
N PRO A 847 35.87 35.18 -35.08
CA PRO A 847 36.64 35.96 -36.05
C PRO A 847 36.90 35.21 -37.35
N SER A 848 36.89 33.86 -37.32
CA SER A 848 37.15 32.98 -38.47
C SER A 848 35.89 32.67 -39.28
N THR A 849 34.75 32.50 -38.61
CA THR A 849 33.49 32.11 -39.28
C THR A 849 32.48 33.26 -39.42
N GLY A 850 32.65 34.35 -38.67
CA GLY A 850 31.72 35.48 -38.60
C GLY A 850 30.39 35.17 -37.91
N ARG A 851 30.23 33.95 -37.35
CA ARG A 851 29.02 33.54 -36.65
C ARG A 851 28.96 34.18 -35.25
N PRO A 852 27.77 34.49 -34.72
CA PRO A 852 27.65 34.99 -33.36
C PRO A 852 28.12 33.95 -32.33
N VAL A 853 28.73 34.42 -31.24
CA VAL A 853 29.11 33.60 -30.08
C VAL A 853 27.91 33.51 -29.15
N ASP A 854 27.31 32.32 -29.03
CA ASP A 854 26.07 32.08 -28.27
C ASP A 854 26.26 31.22 -27.01
N ASP A 855 27.51 30.89 -26.69
CA ASP A 855 27.89 30.06 -25.54
C ASP A 855 28.41 30.89 -24.36
N VAL A 856 28.22 32.21 -24.36
CA VAL A 856 28.50 33.05 -23.18
C VAL A 856 27.64 32.59 -22.01
N VAL A 857 28.21 32.52 -20.82
CA VAL A 857 27.52 32.15 -19.57
C VAL A 857 27.63 33.30 -18.57
N ARG A 858 26.77 33.28 -17.54
CA ARG A 858 26.94 34.20 -16.42
C ARG A 858 28.23 33.86 -15.68
N SER A 859 28.91 34.89 -15.20
CA SER A 859 29.98 34.82 -14.22
C SER A 859 29.63 35.85 -13.16
N HIS A 860 29.53 35.44 -11.89
CA HIS A 860 29.21 36.35 -10.79
C HIS A 860 27.84 37.05 -10.95
N GLU A 861 26.79 36.28 -11.30
CA GLU A 861 25.41 36.76 -11.59
C GLU A 861 25.25 37.64 -12.85
N ALA A 862 26.33 38.08 -13.49
CA ALA A 862 26.33 38.93 -14.69
C ALA A 862 26.77 38.14 -15.94
N TRP A 863 26.24 38.47 -17.12
CA TRP A 863 26.71 37.86 -18.38
C TRP A 863 28.07 38.40 -18.83
N MET A 864 28.33 39.65 -18.48
CA MET A 864 29.51 40.39 -18.86
C MET A 864 29.69 41.54 -17.87
N HIS A 865 30.88 41.69 -17.31
CA HIS A 865 31.29 42.92 -16.65
C HIS A 865 31.76 43.90 -17.73
N PHE A 866 31.15 45.08 -17.79
CA PHE A 866 31.45 46.11 -18.78
C PHE A 866 31.84 47.39 -18.05
N ILE A 867 33.13 47.69 -18.07
CA ILE A 867 33.74 48.81 -17.35
C ILE A 867 34.07 49.91 -18.36
N ALA A 868 33.40 51.05 -18.23
CA ALA A 868 33.70 52.23 -19.02
C ALA A 868 34.38 53.30 -18.15
N THR A 869 35.62 53.64 -18.46
CA THR A 869 36.37 54.72 -17.82
C THR A 869 36.79 55.76 -18.84
N ARG A 870 36.90 57.04 -18.44
CA ARG A 870 37.50 58.05 -19.31
C ARG A 870 39.01 57.77 -19.38
N ALA A 871 39.68 58.12 -20.48
CA ALA A 871 41.10 57.81 -20.69
C ALA A 871 42.04 58.45 -19.65
N ASP A 872 41.60 59.47 -18.91
CA ASP A 872 42.31 60.06 -17.76
C ASP A 872 41.90 59.42 -16.41
N LEU A 873 41.11 58.35 -16.46
CA LEU A 873 40.55 57.61 -15.33
C LEU A 873 39.67 58.46 -14.39
N GLY A 874 39.21 59.63 -14.81
CA GLY A 874 38.40 60.54 -13.98
C GLY A 874 36.93 60.14 -13.82
N THR A 875 36.43 59.23 -14.65
CA THR A 875 35.07 58.69 -14.56
C THR A 875 35.10 57.17 -14.55
N PHE A 876 34.14 56.54 -13.88
CA PHE A 876 34.02 55.10 -13.79
C PHE A 876 32.55 54.68 -13.83
N ALA A 877 32.24 53.72 -14.68
CA ALA A 877 30.98 53.02 -14.71
C ALA A 877 31.23 51.52 -14.84
N HIS A 878 30.73 50.76 -13.88
CA HIS A 878 30.70 49.31 -13.92
C HIS A 878 29.26 48.87 -14.15
N VAL A 879 28.98 48.38 -15.35
CA VAL A 879 27.63 48.01 -15.80
C VAL A 879 27.63 46.61 -16.39
N HIS A 880 26.46 46.00 -16.55
CA HIS A 880 26.33 44.60 -16.93
C HIS A 880 25.39 44.48 -18.15
N PRO A 881 25.91 44.26 -19.36
CA PRO A 881 25.10 44.06 -20.55
C PRO A 881 24.22 42.82 -20.45
N GLU A 882 22.97 42.95 -20.88
CA GLU A 882 21.98 41.88 -20.92
C GLU A 882 21.76 41.38 -22.35
N PRO A 883 21.51 40.06 -22.55
CA PRO A 883 21.16 39.51 -23.86
C PRO A 883 19.93 40.19 -24.46
N THR A 884 20.00 40.55 -25.74
CA THR A 884 18.90 41.21 -26.47
C THR A 884 17.85 40.23 -27.00
N GLY A 885 18.08 38.92 -26.86
CA GLY A 885 17.32 37.85 -27.51
C GLY A 885 17.87 37.46 -28.90
N ARG A 886 18.86 38.19 -29.43
CA ARG A 886 19.64 37.77 -30.61
C ARG A 886 20.93 37.08 -30.18
N PRO A 887 21.31 35.94 -30.79
CA PRO A 887 22.55 35.23 -30.45
C PRO A 887 23.77 36.15 -30.53
N GLY A 888 24.61 36.13 -29.49
CA GLY A 888 25.84 36.94 -29.39
C GLY A 888 25.64 38.46 -29.34
N GLU A 889 24.43 38.97 -29.09
CA GLU A 889 24.17 40.41 -29.00
C GLU A 889 23.65 40.78 -27.59
N PHE A 890 24.39 41.66 -26.92
CA PHE A 890 24.11 42.18 -25.58
C PHE A 890 23.88 43.68 -25.64
N SER A 891 23.16 44.23 -24.66
CA SER A 891 22.97 45.67 -24.56
C SER A 891 22.92 46.17 -23.12
N VAL A 892 23.39 47.41 -22.91
CA VAL A 892 23.37 48.07 -21.61
C VAL A 892 23.03 49.55 -21.78
N ARG A 893 22.31 50.12 -20.82
CA ARG A 893 22.09 51.57 -20.76
C ARG A 893 23.20 52.21 -19.92
N LEU A 894 23.98 53.08 -20.53
CA LEU A 894 25.14 53.73 -19.92
C LEU A 894 25.11 55.24 -20.17
N THR A 895 25.41 56.02 -19.14
CA THR A 895 25.55 57.48 -19.24
C THR A 895 27.02 57.84 -19.20
N PHE A 896 27.51 58.53 -20.24
CA PHE A 896 28.86 59.07 -20.27
C PHE A 896 28.84 60.50 -19.70
N PRO A 897 29.43 60.78 -18.51
CA PRO A 897 29.22 62.06 -17.84
C PRO A 897 29.77 63.28 -18.60
N THR A 898 30.81 63.08 -19.42
CA THR A 898 31.54 64.14 -20.12
C THR A 898 31.89 63.71 -21.54
N ALA A 899 32.16 64.66 -22.44
CA ALA A 899 32.80 64.33 -23.71
C ALA A 899 34.25 63.86 -23.45
N GLY A 900 34.75 62.92 -24.24
CA GLY A 900 36.07 62.34 -24.02
C GLY A 900 36.33 61.05 -24.79
N ARG A 901 37.59 60.61 -24.73
CA ARG A 901 37.97 59.24 -25.08
C ARG A 901 37.73 58.36 -23.86
N TYR A 902 37.03 57.25 -24.06
CA TYR A 902 36.68 56.28 -23.04
C TYR A 902 37.32 54.93 -23.35
N LEU A 903 37.93 54.34 -22.34
CA LEU A 903 38.42 52.97 -22.33
C LEU A 903 37.26 52.08 -21.87
N VAL A 904 36.87 51.15 -22.73
CA VAL A 904 35.85 50.14 -22.46
C VAL A 904 36.56 48.81 -22.27
N ASN A 905 36.43 48.22 -21.10
CA ASN A 905 36.94 46.90 -20.78
C ASN A 905 35.76 45.97 -20.55
N ALA A 906 35.76 44.82 -21.22
CA ALA A 906 34.75 43.79 -21.05
C ALA A 906 35.40 42.51 -20.53
N GLU A 907 34.71 41.88 -19.59
CA GLU A 907 35.07 40.57 -19.05
C GLU A 907 33.83 39.68 -19.09
N PHE A 908 33.95 38.51 -19.69
CA PHE A 908 32.87 37.55 -19.81
C PHE A 908 33.41 36.12 -19.91
N ARG A 909 32.55 35.12 -19.75
CA ARG A 909 32.95 33.71 -19.77
C ARG A 909 32.18 32.91 -20.81
N ARG A 910 32.83 31.91 -21.39
CA ARG A 910 32.20 30.93 -22.30
C ARG A 910 31.90 29.63 -21.56
N ARG A 911 30.86 28.91 -21.98
CA ARG A 911 30.38 27.69 -21.34
C ARG A 911 31.46 26.61 -21.33
N GLY A 912 31.78 26.10 -20.14
CA GLY A 912 32.75 25.01 -19.95
C GLY A 912 34.22 25.46 -19.98
N GLU A 913 34.49 26.76 -20.12
CA GLU A 913 35.82 27.34 -19.98
C GLU A 913 36.03 27.86 -18.54
N MET A 914 37.23 27.63 -18.01
CA MET A 914 37.61 28.05 -16.64
C MET A 914 38.21 29.46 -16.59
N THR A 915 38.58 30.02 -17.74
CA THR A 915 39.22 31.34 -17.87
C THR A 915 38.19 32.37 -18.30
N ASP A 916 38.29 33.57 -17.72
CA ASP A 916 37.53 34.72 -18.21
C ASP A 916 38.19 35.29 -19.47
N VAL A 917 37.35 35.78 -20.38
CA VAL A 917 37.75 36.40 -21.64
C VAL A 917 37.74 37.92 -21.45
N LEU A 918 38.88 38.55 -21.74
CA LEU A 918 39.03 40.00 -21.67
C LEU A 918 39.11 40.63 -23.04
N ASP A 919 38.37 41.72 -23.23
CA ASP A 919 38.46 42.59 -24.40
C ASP A 919 38.59 44.06 -23.96
N HIS A 920 39.32 44.85 -24.75
CA HIS A 920 39.48 46.27 -24.50
C HIS A 920 39.31 47.07 -25.79
N GLN A 921 38.53 48.15 -25.73
CA GLN A 921 38.27 49.03 -26.87
C GLN A 921 38.28 50.50 -26.43
N GLU A 922 38.76 51.38 -27.31
CA GLU A 922 38.66 52.83 -27.11
C GLU A 922 37.51 53.39 -27.94
N ILE A 923 36.59 54.10 -27.28
CA ILE A 923 35.47 54.79 -27.93
C ILE A 923 35.53 56.30 -27.66
N THR A 924 35.02 57.11 -28.57
CA THR A 924 35.00 58.58 -28.42
C THR A 924 33.57 59.09 -28.29
N ILE A 925 33.31 59.90 -27.26
CA ILE A 925 32.00 60.52 -26.99
C ILE A 925 32.11 62.04 -27.14
N GLY A 926 31.26 62.65 -27.98
CA GLY A 926 31.27 64.10 -28.25
C GLY A 926 32.37 64.57 -29.22
N ARG A 927 32.50 65.90 -29.41
CA ARG A 927 33.50 66.48 -30.33
C ARG A 927 34.90 66.56 -29.68
N PRO A 928 35.99 66.33 -30.44
CA PRO A 928 37.35 66.26 -29.88
C PRO A 928 37.96 67.56 -29.35
N ASP A 929 37.36 68.71 -29.67
CA ASP A 929 38.00 70.02 -29.49
C ASP A 929 37.75 70.56 -28.08
N GLY A 930 38.74 70.42 -27.19
CA GLY A 930 38.75 71.05 -25.86
C GLY A 930 39.09 70.15 -24.67
N PHE A 931 39.72 68.99 -24.88
CA PHE A 931 40.07 68.11 -23.76
C PHE A 931 41.21 68.67 -22.91
N THR A 932 40.88 69.29 -21.78
CA THR A 932 41.84 69.47 -20.69
C THR A 932 41.86 68.21 -19.82
N SER A 933 42.84 67.34 -20.08
CA SER A 933 43.29 66.32 -19.11
C SER A 933 43.69 67.02 -17.82
N SER A 934 42.99 66.76 -16.72
CA SER A 934 43.24 67.45 -15.45
C SER A 934 43.15 66.55 -14.21
N GLU A 935 43.36 65.24 -14.35
CA GLU A 935 43.63 64.41 -13.17
C GLU A 935 45.01 63.75 -13.31
N LYS A 936 46.05 64.45 -12.85
CA LYS A 936 47.25 63.78 -12.36
C LYS A 936 46.95 63.39 -10.92
N THR A 937 46.43 62.19 -10.73
CA THR A 937 46.09 61.65 -9.42
C THR A 937 47.36 61.40 -8.61
N SER A 938 47.60 62.23 -7.60
CA SER A 938 48.51 61.90 -6.50
C SER A 938 47.95 60.72 -5.69
N PRO A 939 48.78 59.99 -4.93
CA PRO A 939 48.28 58.98 -3.99
C PRO A 939 47.15 59.54 -3.13
N SER A 940 46.03 58.83 -3.07
CA SER A 940 44.87 59.27 -2.27
C SER A 940 45.09 58.96 -0.79
N PRO A 941 44.34 59.60 0.12
CA PRO A 941 44.20 59.09 1.48
C PRO A 941 43.78 57.62 1.46
N ARG A 942 44.31 56.83 2.42
CA ARG A 942 43.96 55.42 2.63
C ARG A 942 42.61 55.24 3.34
N GLU A 943 41.87 56.33 3.56
CA GLU A 943 40.56 56.34 4.18
C GLU A 943 39.60 57.20 3.35
N GLN A 944 38.39 56.70 3.10
CA GLN A 944 37.33 57.37 2.34
C GLN A 944 35.99 57.23 3.07
N VAL A 945 35.13 58.24 2.98
CA VAL A 945 33.77 58.18 3.53
C VAL A 945 32.76 58.19 2.38
N VAL A 946 31.99 57.12 2.24
CA VAL A 946 31.00 56.93 1.17
C VAL A 946 29.69 56.41 1.75
N GLY A 947 28.58 57.10 1.47
CA GLY A 947 27.24 56.63 1.85
C GLY A 947 26.98 56.49 3.36
N GLY A 948 27.80 57.14 4.21
CA GLY A 948 27.75 57.01 5.68
C GLY A 948 28.69 55.97 6.27
N LEU A 949 29.45 55.25 5.43
CA LEU A 949 30.48 54.29 5.85
C LEU A 949 31.88 54.88 5.65
N ARG A 950 32.74 54.69 6.65
CA ARG A 950 34.19 54.92 6.57
C ARG A 950 34.84 53.63 6.11
N VAL A 951 35.53 53.70 4.97
CA VAL A 951 36.26 52.58 4.35
C VAL A 951 37.75 52.90 4.39
N THR A 952 38.52 52.08 5.13
CA THR A 952 39.97 52.23 5.27
C THR A 952 40.67 51.09 4.54
N LEU A 953 41.66 51.40 3.70
CA LEU A 953 42.45 50.44 2.94
C LEU A 953 43.85 50.30 3.54
N THR A 954 44.16 49.14 4.09
CA THR A 954 45.49 48.79 4.65
C THR A 954 46.25 47.82 3.74
N GLY A 955 47.57 47.72 3.91
CA GLY A 955 48.45 46.89 3.06
C GLY A 955 49.29 47.72 2.06
N GLU A 956 50.39 47.15 1.59
CA GLU A 956 51.30 47.79 0.62
C GLU A 956 51.17 47.14 -0.76
N ALA A 957 51.32 47.95 -1.82
CA ALA A 957 51.29 47.49 -3.20
C ALA A 957 52.73 47.27 -3.69
N GLU A 958 53.06 46.04 -4.08
CA GLU A 958 54.38 45.63 -4.56
C GLU A 958 54.30 45.23 -6.03
N ALA A 959 55.20 45.77 -6.86
CA ALA A 959 55.26 45.43 -8.28
C ALA A 959 55.90 44.04 -8.50
N GLY A 960 55.38 43.30 -9.48
CA GLY A 960 55.90 41.99 -9.86
C GLY A 960 55.52 40.82 -8.93
N GLY A 961 54.69 41.09 -7.90
CA GLY A 961 54.18 40.09 -6.95
C GLY A 961 52.69 40.25 -6.64
N ARG A 962 52.17 39.37 -5.76
CA ARG A 962 50.82 39.46 -5.19
C ARG A 962 50.88 40.33 -3.93
N SER A 963 50.02 41.33 -3.87
CA SER A 963 49.88 42.24 -2.73
C SER A 963 48.61 41.91 -1.96
N ASP A 964 48.74 41.85 -0.63
CA ASP A 964 47.61 41.60 0.28
C ASP A 964 47.13 42.93 0.85
N LEU A 965 45.94 43.34 0.43
CA LEU A 965 45.26 44.55 0.87
C LEU A 965 44.04 44.19 1.72
N THR A 966 43.63 45.08 2.61
CA THR A 966 42.45 44.85 3.46
C THR A 966 41.58 46.10 3.53
N PHE A 967 40.29 45.95 3.26
CA PHE A 967 39.28 46.96 3.49
C PHE A 967 38.69 46.80 4.89
N ARG A 968 38.67 47.88 5.66
CA ARG A 968 38.01 47.96 6.98
C ARG A 968 36.81 48.87 6.91
N PHE A 969 35.68 48.43 7.46
CA PHE A 969 34.42 49.14 7.41
C PHE A 969 33.99 49.57 8.81
N ALA A 970 33.75 50.87 8.97
CA ALA A 970 33.19 51.44 10.19
C ALA A 970 32.08 52.45 9.86
N ASP A 971 31.13 52.62 10.76
CA ASP A 971 30.13 53.68 10.67
C ASP A 971 30.81 55.05 10.79
N ALA A 972 30.58 55.94 9.83
CA ALA A 972 31.35 57.19 9.75
C ALA A 972 31.06 58.14 10.91
N ALA A 973 29.86 58.07 11.51
CA ALA A 973 29.43 58.94 12.60
C ALA A 973 29.85 58.42 13.98
N THR A 974 29.78 57.10 14.19
CA THR A 974 30.00 56.46 15.50
C THR A 974 31.34 55.75 15.62
N GLY A 975 32.03 55.48 14.51
CA GLY A 975 33.30 54.74 14.46
C GLY A 975 33.17 53.25 14.78
N ARG A 976 31.95 52.71 14.93
CA ARG A 976 31.73 51.30 15.22
C ARG A 976 32.00 50.43 13.99
N PRO A 977 32.67 49.27 14.12
CA PRO A 977 32.86 48.34 13.00
C PRO A 977 31.52 47.88 12.41
N VAL A 978 31.46 47.70 11.09
CA VAL A 978 30.24 47.30 10.36
C VAL A 978 30.43 45.92 9.74
N SER A 979 29.67 44.93 10.22
CA SER A 979 29.68 43.53 9.77
C SER A 979 28.38 43.10 9.06
N GLY A 980 27.63 44.07 8.53
CA GLY A 980 26.33 43.86 7.87
C GLY A 980 26.34 44.04 6.35
N LEU A 981 27.51 44.01 5.70
CA LEU A 981 27.60 44.14 4.24
C LEU A 981 26.94 42.92 3.58
N ARG A 982 26.27 43.11 2.45
CA ARG A 982 25.57 42.04 1.72
C ARG A 982 26.37 41.63 0.47
N PRO A 983 26.16 40.41 -0.04
CA PRO A 983 26.73 40.02 -1.33
C PRO A 983 26.33 40.99 -2.44
N TYR A 984 27.28 41.30 -3.31
CA TYR A 984 27.05 42.04 -4.55
C TYR A 984 27.57 41.18 -5.69
N LEU A 985 26.68 40.76 -6.61
CA LEU A 985 27.06 39.96 -7.78
C LEU A 985 27.86 38.70 -7.37
N ALA A 986 27.36 37.97 -6.37
CA ALA A 986 28.01 36.80 -5.82
C ALA A 986 29.47 37.00 -5.32
N ALA A 987 29.87 38.21 -4.92
CA ALA A 987 31.11 38.49 -4.20
C ALA A 987 30.86 39.37 -2.95
N ALA A 988 31.80 39.40 -2.00
CA ALA A 988 31.73 40.33 -0.87
C ALA A 988 32.03 41.78 -1.30
N GLY A 989 32.76 41.95 -2.40
CA GLY A 989 32.96 43.21 -3.10
C GLY A 989 33.67 43.01 -4.44
N HIS A 990 33.52 43.97 -5.35
CA HIS A 990 34.19 43.97 -6.65
C HIS A 990 35.18 45.12 -6.71
N VAL A 991 36.41 44.87 -7.16
CA VAL A 991 37.49 45.85 -7.19
C VAL A 991 38.09 45.91 -8.58
N VAL A 992 37.96 47.06 -9.24
CA VAL A 992 38.62 47.32 -10.53
C VAL A 992 39.92 48.05 -10.29
N ILE A 993 41.01 47.55 -10.86
CA ILE A 993 42.37 48.10 -10.72
C ILE A 993 42.90 48.45 -12.11
N MET A 994 43.31 49.71 -12.31
CA MET A 994 43.90 50.18 -13.56
C MET A 994 45.17 51.00 -13.30
N PRO A 995 46.26 50.77 -14.06
CA PRO A 995 47.42 51.66 -14.03
C PRO A 995 47.07 53.02 -14.64
N LEU A 996 47.69 54.10 -14.14
CA LEU A 996 47.42 55.46 -14.63
C LEU A 996 47.86 55.71 -16.08
N ASP A 997 48.66 54.83 -16.67
CA ASP A 997 49.01 54.90 -18.09
C ASP A 997 47.88 54.35 -19.00
N GLY A 998 46.80 53.83 -18.40
CA GLY A 998 45.65 53.26 -19.09
C GLY A 998 45.91 51.91 -19.75
N LYS A 999 47.09 51.30 -19.53
CA LYS A 999 47.50 50.05 -20.16
C LYS A 999 47.39 48.88 -19.19
N GLY A 1000 46.26 48.20 -19.26
CA GLY A 1000 45.99 47.01 -18.45
C GLY A 1000 44.77 47.19 -17.55
N PHE A 1001 44.19 46.07 -17.16
CA PHE A 1001 42.96 46.00 -16.41
C PHE A 1001 42.99 44.74 -15.55
N ALA A 1002 42.61 44.89 -14.28
CA ALA A 1002 42.33 43.76 -13.42
C ALA A 1002 40.98 43.99 -12.72
N HIS A 1003 40.17 42.94 -12.67
CA HIS A 1003 38.92 42.89 -11.94
C HIS A 1003 39.04 41.80 -10.88
N GLU A 1004 39.15 42.25 -9.63
CA GLU A 1004 39.46 41.42 -8.48
C GLU A 1004 38.30 41.44 -7.48
N HIS A 1005 38.19 40.37 -6.70
CA HIS A 1005 37.07 40.17 -5.81
C HIS A 1005 37.55 40.28 -4.36
N ALA A 1006 36.78 41.00 -3.53
CA ALA A 1006 37.07 41.07 -2.11
C ALA A 1006 36.59 39.77 -1.42
N GLU A 1007 37.42 39.24 -0.54
CA GLU A 1007 37.20 38.00 0.19
C GLU A 1007 36.89 38.30 1.66
N ALA A 1008 36.06 37.47 2.27
CA ALA A 1008 35.77 37.52 3.70
C ALA A 1008 36.25 36.22 4.35
N GLU A 1009 36.80 36.31 5.55
CA GLU A 1009 37.21 35.15 6.34
C GLU A 1009 36.40 35.08 7.64
N ASP A 1010 36.20 33.86 8.16
CA ASP A 1010 35.61 33.64 9.48
C ASP A 1010 36.66 33.80 10.60
N ASP A 1011 36.24 33.67 11.86
CA ASP A 1011 37.14 33.80 13.03
C ASP A 1011 38.29 32.77 13.05
N GLN A 1012 38.25 31.74 12.18
CA GLN A 1012 39.27 30.72 12.03
C GLN A 1012 40.14 30.94 10.77
N GLY A 1013 39.98 32.07 10.07
CA GLY A 1013 40.71 32.39 8.84
C GLY A 1013 40.26 31.57 7.63
N ARG A 1014 39.04 31.03 7.65
CA ARG A 1014 38.49 30.26 6.52
C ARG A 1014 37.65 31.17 5.62
N PRO A 1015 37.75 31.05 4.28
CA PRO A 1015 36.99 31.87 3.36
C PRO A 1015 35.49 31.66 3.54
N VAL A 1016 34.74 32.76 3.47
CA VAL A 1016 33.30 32.85 3.67
C VAL A 1016 32.65 33.13 2.32
N PHE A 1017 31.80 32.21 1.86
CA PHE A 1017 31.12 32.33 0.57
C PHE A 1017 30.13 33.49 0.50
N ALA A 1018 29.89 33.99 -0.70
CA ALA A 1018 28.99 35.10 -0.96
C ALA A 1018 27.52 34.68 -1.13
N LEU A 1019 27.00 33.78 -0.29
CA LEU A 1019 25.66 33.19 -0.48
C LEU A 1019 24.51 34.18 -0.20
N PRO A 1020 23.32 33.99 -0.79
CA PRO A 1020 22.15 34.81 -0.49
C PRO A 1020 21.81 34.79 1.00
N GLY A 1021 21.56 35.97 1.58
CA GLY A 1021 21.28 36.12 3.01
C GLY A 1021 22.51 36.15 3.93
N GLN A 1022 23.72 35.95 3.39
CA GLN A 1022 24.97 36.08 4.14
C GLN A 1022 25.34 37.55 4.37
N THR A 1023 26.12 37.82 5.42
CA THR A 1023 26.64 39.16 5.73
C THR A 1023 28.14 39.13 5.98
N PHE A 1024 28.83 40.22 5.60
CA PHE A 1024 30.28 40.36 5.71
C PHE A 1024 30.73 41.60 6.48
N GLY A 1025 32.01 41.61 6.83
CA GLY A 1025 32.70 42.67 7.54
C GLY A 1025 33.00 42.29 9.01
N PRO A 1026 33.77 43.11 9.74
CA PRO A 1026 34.18 44.47 9.37
C PRO A 1026 35.44 44.55 8.50
N GLU A 1027 36.06 43.42 8.17
CA GLU A 1027 37.25 43.36 7.31
C GLU A 1027 36.97 42.52 6.07
N LEU A 1028 37.48 42.95 4.91
CA LEU A 1028 37.51 42.19 3.67
C LEU A 1028 38.93 42.20 3.11
N GLY A 1029 39.47 41.03 2.82
CA GLY A 1029 40.76 40.86 2.14
C GLY A 1029 40.64 41.13 0.64
N LEU A 1030 41.73 41.60 0.03
CA LEU A 1030 41.87 41.74 -1.41
C LEU A 1030 43.28 41.33 -1.80
N HIS A 1031 43.36 40.39 -2.73
CA HIS A 1031 44.61 39.89 -3.26
C HIS A 1031 44.79 40.39 -4.69
N ALA A 1032 45.70 41.34 -4.91
CA ALA A 1032 45.86 41.99 -6.20
C ALA A 1032 47.30 41.88 -6.71
N ARG A 1033 47.48 41.74 -8.03
CA ARG A 1033 48.81 41.80 -8.66
C ARG A 1033 49.02 43.16 -9.33
N PHE A 1034 50.23 43.70 -9.19
CA PHE A 1034 50.65 44.94 -9.86
C PHE A 1034 51.78 44.61 -10.84
N PRO A 1035 51.54 44.57 -12.16
CA PRO A 1035 52.52 44.07 -13.13
C PRO A 1035 53.82 44.87 -13.19
N SER A 1036 53.75 46.18 -12.96
CA SER A 1036 54.89 47.09 -13.02
C SER A 1036 54.86 48.19 -11.96
N PRO A 1037 56.01 48.74 -11.54
CA PRO A 1037 56.06 49.90 -10.64
C PRO A 1037 55.32 51.10 -11.23
N GLY A 1038 54.50 51.78 -10.44
CA GLY A 1038 53.67 52.86 -10.96
C GLY A 1038 52.54 53.29 -10.02
N LEU A 1039 51.71 54.22 -10.51
CA LEU A 1039 50.48 54.61 -9.82
C LEU A 1039 49.30 53.84 -10.42
N TYR A 1040 48.43 53.33 -9.54
CA TYR A 1040 47.24 52.56 -9.89
C TYR A 1040 46.01 53.20 -9.24
N ARG A 1041 44.90 53.22 -9.98
CA ARG A 1041 43.59 53.64 -9.49
C ARG A 1041 42.72 52.40 -9.26
N LEU A 1042 42.13 52.35 -8.07
CA LEU A 1042 41.25 51.27 -7.62
C LEU A 1042 39.84 51.83 -7.42
N TRP A 1043 38.84 51.14 -7.95
CA TRP A 1043 37.42 51.37 -7.64
C TRP A 1043 36.86 50.13 -6.97
N ALA A 1044 36.55 50.22 -5.68
CA ALA A 1044 35.98 49.13 -4.92
C ALA A 1044 34.48 49.36 -4.70
N GLN A 1045 33.67 48.36 -5.03
CA GLN A 1045 32.22 48.36 -4.95
C GLN A 1045 31.73 47.35 -3.93
N PHE A 1046 30.90 47.80 -2.98
CA PHE A 1046 30.32 46.98 -1.92
C PHE A 1046 28.83 47.24 -1.80
N ARG A 1047 28.05 46.27 -1.32
CA ARG A 1047 26.61 46.45 -1.05
C ARG A 1047 26.37 46.58 0.46
N ASP A 1048 25.78 47.70 0.86
CA ASP A 1048 25.49 47.95 2.28
C ASP A 1048 24.33 47.11 2.82
N ALA A 1049 24.07 47.20 4.12
CA ALA A 1049 22.99 46.48 4.79
C ALA A 1049 21.58 46.83 4.26
N GLN A 1050 21.43 48.00 3.65
CA GLN A 1050 20.20 48.49 3.02
C GLN A 1050 20.08 48.10 1.54
N GLY A 1051 21.09 47.43 0.98
CA GLY A 1051 21.10 46.96 -0.40
C GLY A 1051 21.61 47.98 -1.44
N ARG A 1052 22.17 49.12 -1.01
CA ARG A 1052 22.74 50.14 -1.90
C ARG A 1052 24.17 49.76 -2.29
N VAL A 1053 24.53 49.93 -3.56
CA VAL A 1053 25.90 49.72 -4.05
C VAL A 1053 26.69 51.01 -3.82
N LEU A 1054 27.77 50.91 -3.06
CA LEU A 1054 28.68 51.99 -2.73
C LEU A 1054 29.98 51.80 -3.51
N THR A 1055 30.47 52.85 -4.17
CA THR A 1055 31.76 52.82 -4.87
C THR A 1055 32.75 53.73 -4.13
N THR A 1056 33.88 53.18 -3.70
CA THR A 1056 34.98 53.94 -3.10
C THR A 1056 36.21 53.88 -4.02
N THR A 1057 37.05 54.91 -3.98
CA THR A 1057 38.20 55.02 -4.89
C THR A 1057 39.49 55.29 -4.16
N PHE A 1058 40.55 54.57 -4.52
CA PHE A 1058 41.89 54.73 -3.98
C PHE A 1058 42.93 54.89 -5.10
N THR A 1059 43.94 55.71 -4.89
CA THR A 1059 45.13 55.78 -5.77
C THR A 1059 46.35 55.32 -4.98
N LEU A 1060 46.95 54.22 -5.41
CA LEU A 1060 48.08 53.57 -4.76
C LEU A 1060 49.34 53.68 -5.61
N LYS A 1061 50.50 53.69 -4.96
CA LYS A 1061 51.80 53.57 -5.64
C LYS A 1061 52.35 52.17 -5.42
N ALA A 1062 52.42 51.37 -6.47
CA ALA A 1062 53.14 50.10 -6.47
C ALA A 1062 54.64 50.37 -6.55
N ARG A 1063 55.40 49.84 -5.59
CA ARG A 1063 56.86 50.06 -5.49
C ARG A 1063 57.64 48.99 -6.22
#